data_AF-A0A674AQ05-F1
#
_entry.id   AF-A0A674AQ05-F1
#
_cell.length_a   1.000
_cell.length_b   1.000
_cell.length_c   1.000
_cell.angle_alpha   90.00
_cell.angle_beta   90.00
_cell.angle_gamma   90.00
#
_symmetry.space_group_name_H-M   'P 1'
#
loop_
_entity.id
_entity.type
_entity.pdbx_description
1 polymer ?
#
loop_
_entity_poly.entity_id
_entity_poly.type
_entity_poly.pdbx_seq_one_letter_code
_entity_poly.pdbx_strand_id
1 'polypeptide(L)'
;MLCWGNASFGQLGLGGIDEEIVVEPRKCDFFHGKQVCDIGCGRRHTTFLLGDGTVYTCGCNDIGQLGHEKSRKKPEQVVALDAQNIVAVSCGEAHTLALNDKGQVFAWGLATDGQLGLTNFEECVRVPRNIKSLSDVEIAQVACGYRHSHALSRGGQVYSWGQNRYGQLGLGVAGQGISTPQVIQSLHGIPFIQISAGGAHSFALTFSGAVFGWGRNKFGQLGLNDNNDRYYPALLKSLRSQRVIYICCGEDHTATLTKEGGVFTFGAGGYGQLGHNTTNHEINPRKVFELMGNVVTQISCGRYSTLSAAQSLLSNVALVCFIIHKRISVLCSHPDHYNTSSKCSGVDMNMARLLFHRVVQHDYPEIAQQVTSSLEKNLIPRLSSSPPDIEALRLYLTLPECPLFSDPNTYVTLAIPFAKALISLKEAPLKVLGNWWSQFEAPVFQRLVELYKVVVVYLLKMHKVGVPHSEQRVFTCFLDTALKLLEILHVNERAGHIIQYDRFYIHELDDLIDIRNDYITWIQQQMYSMAHDSAVTLCKYPFVFDAQAKTTLLQTDAVIQMQMAVDQAQRQNFSSMFLPVVESVNPCLILIVRRENIVGDTMEVLRKSKNVDYKKPLKVIFVGEEAVDAGGVRKEFFLLIMRELLDPKYGMFRYYEESRLIWFANKTFEDIDLFHLIGVICGLAIYNLTIVDLHFPVALYKKLLKRNPTLDDLKELMPDVGRSLQQLLDYTEDDVEDTFCLNFTVTVENFGATEVLELVPNGMDICVDNSNRPEFVSAYVDYIFNKSVASLFESFFAGFHKVCGGKVLELFQPNELQAMVIGNTNYDWKELEKYKGEYWAENPTIKFFWEVFHDLSLEKKKLFLLFLTGSDRIPILGMKSLKLVIQPTGGGEHYLPVAHTCFNLLDLPKYSSRETLQNKLLQAIDHNQGFNLA
;
A
#
# COMPACT_ATOMS: atom_id res chain seq x y z
N MET A 1 -24.78 28.20 16.70
CA MET A 1 -24.06 27.88 17.95
C MET A 1 -23.95 26.38 18.10
N LEU A 2 -22.77 25.87 18.44
CA LEU A 2 -22.53 24.46 18.73
C LEU A 2 -22.22 24.30 20.22
N CYS A 3 -22.77 23.26 20.86
CA CYS A 3 -22.62 22.97 22.28
C CYS A 3 -22.18 21.51 22.46
N TRP A 4 -21.19 21.28 23.33
CA TRP A 4 -20.71 19.94 23.72
C TRP A 4 -20.10 20.00 25.12
N GLY A 5 -19.92 18.85 25.76
CA GLY A 5 -19.38 18.71 27.12
C GLY A 5 -20.41 18.20 28.13
N ASN A 6 -20.22 18.53 29.40
CA ASN A 6 -21.12 18.10 30.47
C ASN A 6 -22.47 18.85 30.39
N ALA A 7 -23.56 18.09 30.39
CA ALA A 7 -24.94 18.55 30.33
C ALA A 7 -25.77 18.15 31.57
N SER A 8 -25.16 17.58 32.62
CA SER A 8 -25.86 17.03 33.80
C SER A 8 -26.79 18.03 34.49
N PHE A 9 -26.50 19.34 34.43
CA PHE A 9 -27.35 20.39 35.00
C PHE A 9 -28.11 21.20 33.95
N GLY A 10 -28.01 20.84 32.66
CA GLY A 10 -28.60 21.59 31.54
C GLY A 10 -27.77 22.76 31.05
N GLN A 11 -26.52 22.90 31.50
CA GLN A 11 -25.67 24.06 31.22
C GLN A 11 -25.24 24.22 29.74
N LEU A 12 -25.49 23.22 28.89
CA LEU A 12 -25.31 23.35 27.43
C LEU A 12 -26.49 24.04 26.73
N GLY A 13 -27.64 24.16 27.40
CA GLY A 13 -28.83 24.80 26.83
C GLY A 13 -29.45 24.07 25.63
N LEU A 14 -29.16 22.77 25.44
CA LEU A 14 -29.72 22.00 24.33
C LEU A 14 -31.20 21.66 24.53
N GLY A 15 -31.63 21.44 25.78
CA GLY A 15 -33.00 21.08 26.12
C GLY A 15 -33.42 19.69 25.65
N GLY A 16 -34.20 18.97 26.46
CA GLY A 16 -34.80 17.70 26.03
C GLY A 16 -33.82 16.56 25.72
N ILE A 17 -32.56 16.67 26.14
CA ILE A 17 -31.57 15.59 26.08
C ILE A 17 -31.50 14.86 27.43
N ASP A 18 -31.37 13.54 27.37
CA ASP A 18 -31.17 12.67 28.54
C ASP A 18 -29.69 12.36 28.79
N GLU A 19 -28.82 12.68 27.82
CA GLU A 19 -27.37 12.51 27.94
C GLU A 19 -26.76 13.48 28.93
N GLU A 20 -25.95 12.96 29.86
CA GLU A 20 -25.18 13.77 30.81
C GLU A 20 -23.89 14.34 30.21
N ILE A 21 -23.35 13.71 29.16
CA ILE A 21 -22.13 14.14 28.48
C ILE A 21 -22.37 14.08 26.98
N VAL A 22 -22.28 15.24 26.33
CA VAL A 22 -22.37 15.38 24.89
C VAL A 22 -20.95 15.41 24.32
N VAL A 23 -20.52 14.30 23.73
CA VAL A 23 -19.13 14.14 23.24
C VAL A 23 -18.88 14.81 21.89
N GLU A 24 -19.93 15.08 21.11
CA GLU A 24 -19.84 15.69 19.79
C GLU A 24 -20.55 17.05 19.74
N PRO A 25 -20.03 18.04 18.99
CA PRO A 25 -20.69 19.33 18.83
C PRO A 25 -22.12 19.22 18.29
N ARG A 26 -23.11 19.61 19.10
CA ARG A 26 -24.53 19.66 18.71
C ARG A 26 -25.00 21.08 18.50
N LYS A 27 -25.83 21.29 17.49
CA LYS A 27 -26.45 22.59 17.24
C LYS A 27 -27.51 22.87 18.31
N CYS A 28 -27.47 24.04 18.93
CA CYS A 28 -28.55 24.51 19.79
C CYS A 28 -29.58 25.26 18.94
N ASP A 29 -30.76 24.68 18.77
CA ASP A 29 -31.82 25.24 17.91
C ASP A 29 -32.41 26.54 18.45
N PHE A 30 -32.35 26.77 19.77
CA PHE A 30 -32.86 28.00 20.39
C PHE A 30 -32.21 29.28 19.84
N PHE A 31 -30.92 29.19 19.47
CA PHE A 31 -30.16 30.32 18.93
C PHE A 31 -30.16 30.36 17.40
N HIS A 32 -31.00 29.58 16.72
CA HIS A 32 -31.15 29.70 15.27
C HIS A 32 -31.70 31.08 14.91
N GLY A 33 -31.00 31.80 14.02
CA GLY A 33 -31.34 33.16 13.62
C GLY A 33 -31.05 34.25 14.66
N LYS A 34 -30.46 33.90 15.82
CA LYS A 34 -30.06 34.88 16.86
C LYS A 34 -28.55 35.12 16.83
N GLN A 35 -28.14 36.37 16.99
CA GLN A 35 -26.72 36.73 17.11
C GLN A 35 -26.30 36.68 18.58
N VAL A 36 -25.44 35.72 18.94
CA VAL A 36 -24.82 35.63 20.27
C VAL A 36 -23.53 36.44 20.26
N CYS A 37 -23.40 37.40 21.18
CA CYS A 37 -22.27 38.33 21.26
C CYS A 37 -21.24 37.95 22.32
N ASP A 38 -21.68 37.38 23.44
CA ASP A 38 -20.81 36.97 24.54
C ASP A 38 -21.40 35.77 25.29
N ILE A 39 -20.54 34.97 25.92
CA ILE A 39 -20.91 33.77 26.66
C ILE A 39 -20.11 33.68 27.96
N GLY A 40 -20.81 33.65 29.08
CA GLY A 40 -20.23 33.38 30.39
C GLY A 40 -20.47 31.92 30.80
N CYS A 41 -19.41 31.12 30.92
CA CYS A 41 -19.51 29.71 31.36
C CYS A 41 -19.12 29.58 32.83
N GLY A 42 -20.08 29.25 33.68
CA GLY A 42 -19.85 28.91 35.10
C GLY A 42 -19.62 27.42 35.31
N ARG A 43 -19.52 26.97 36.58
CA ARG A 43 -19.28 25.55 36.88
C ARG A 43 -20.44 24.65 36.47
N ARG A 44 -21.67 25.14 36.66
CA ARG A 44 -22.92 24.38 36.43
C ARG A 44 -23.99 25.19 35.71
N HIS A 45 -23.65 26.37 35.19
CA HIS A 45 -24.57 27.25 34.47
C HIS A 45 -23.85 28.00 33.36
N THR A 46 -24.61 28.48 32.38
CA THR A 46 -24.11 29.27 31.26
C THR A 46 -25.01 30.46 31.03
N THR A 47 -24.40 31.60 30.72
CA THR A 47 -25.05 32.86 30.39
C THR A 47 -24.72 33.22 28.94
N PHE A 48 -25.73 33.63 28.18
CA PHE A 48 -25.62 34.03 26.79
C PHE A 48 -26.10 35.48 26.65
N LEU A 49 -25.29 36.31 26.00
CA LEU A 49 -25.66 37.67 25.62
C LEU A 49 -25.99 37.71 24.13
N LEU A 50 -27.16 38.25 23.80
CA LEU A 50 -27.57 38.46 22.41
C LEU A 50 -27.22 39.88 21.93
N GLY A 51 -27.18 40.07 20.60
CA GLY A 51 -26.84 41.34 19.97
C GLY A 51 -27.83 42.49 20.19
N ASP A 52 -29.02 42.19 20.72
CA ASP A 52 -30.00 43.19 21.16
C ASP A 52 -29.80 43.62 22.62
N GLY A 53 -28.76 43.12 23.30
CA GLY A 53 -28.46 43.42 24.69
C GLY A 53 -29.20 42.56 25.72
N THR A 54 -30.00 41.58 25.27
CA THR A 54 -30.75 40.69 26.17
C THR A 54 -29.90 39.52 26.67
N VAL A 55 -30.15 39.11 27.92
CA VAL A 55 -29.39 38.06 28.62
C VAL A 55 -30.25 36.82 28.83
N TYR A 56 -29.72 35.66 28.44
CA TYR A 56 -30.33 34.36 28.65
C TYR A 56 -29.42 33.49 29.53
N THR A 57 -30.00 32.63 30.35
CA THR A 57 -29.23 31.67 31.16
C THR A 57 -29.84 30.28 31.15
N CYS A 58 -29.02 29.27 31.40
CA CYS A 58 -29.45 27.90 31.62
C CYS A 58 -28.50 27.18 32.59
N GLY A 59 -28.92 26.03 33.12
CA GLY A 59 -28.12 25.20 34.02
C GLY A 59 -28.68 25.10 35.44
N CYS A 60 -27.80 24.85 36.39
CA CYS A 60 -28.09 24.80 37.82
C CYS A 60 -28.54 26.18 38.32
N ASN A 61 -29.55 26.20 39.20
CA ASN A 61 -30.10 27.41 39.81
C ASN A 61 -30.29 27.26 41.33
N ASP A 62 -29.55 26.37 41.98
CA ASP A 62 -29.77 26.02 43.39
C ASP A 62 -29.57 27.22 44.33
N ILE A 63 -28.78 28.20 43.90
CA ILE A 63 -28.45 29.42 44.64
C ILE A 63 -28.72 30.68 43.82
N GLY A 64 -29.62 30.60 42.83
CA GLY A 64 -30.11 31.76 42.10
C GLY A 64 -29.21 32.28 40.98
N GLN A 65 -28.15 31.56 40.59
CA GLN A 65 -27.16 32.01 39.60
C GLN A 65 -27.70 32.22 38.17
N LEU A 66 -28.95 31.79 37.89
CA LEU A 66 -29.63 32.06 36.62
C LEU A 66 -30.34 33.42 36.59
N GLY A 67 -30.62 34.05 37.74
CA GLY A 67 -31.30 35.35 37.76
C GLY A 67 -32.81 35.28 37.46
N HIS A 68 -33.38 34.08 37.34
CA HIS A 68 -34.81 33.80 37.15
C HIS A 68 -35.20 32.45 37.75
N GLU A 69 -36.50 32.16 37.86
CA GLU A 69 -37.02 30.90 38.43
C GLU A 69 -37.46 29.86 37.38
N LYS A 70 -37.34 30.20 36.08
CA LYS A 70 -37.74 29.36 34.94
C LYS A 70 -36.85 28.14 34.71
N SER A 71 -37.22 27.33 33.72
CA SER A 71 -36.60 26.03 33.37
C SER A 71 -35.07 26.10 33.27
N ARG A 72 -34.42 25.05 33.76
CA ARG A 72 -32.96 24.91 33.84
C ARG A 72 -32.32 24.34 32.56
N LYS A 73 -33.08 23.58 31.76
CA LYS A 73 -32.55 22.79 30.63
C LYS A 73 -32.51 23.54 29.29
N LYS A 74 -33.26 24.63 29.16
CA LYS A 74 -33.28 25.49 27.97
C LYS A 74 -32.85 26.91 28.36
N PRO A 75 -32.24 27.69 27.44
CA PRO A 75 -31.93 29.09 27.71
C PRO A 75 -33.21 29.89 27.97
N GLU A 76 -33.22 30.62 29.07
CA GLU A 76 -34.35 31.43 29.52
C GLU A 76 -33.88 32.86 29.81
N GLN A 77 -34.73 33.84 29.48
CA GLN A 77 -34.39 35.26 29.59
C GLN A 77 -34.35 35.73 31.04
N VAL A 78 -33.35 36.54 31.38
CA VAL A 78 -33.23 37.23 32.67
C VAL A 78 -34.01 38.55 32.60
N VAL A 79 -35.33 38.46 32.74
CA VAL A 79 -36.28 39.59 32.59
C VAL A 79 -35.94 40.79 33.49
N ALA A 80 -35.29 40.56 34.63
CA ALA A 80 -34.84 41.62 35.53
C ALA A 80 -33.83 42.61 34.89
N LEU A 81 -33.21 42.23 33.76
CA LEU A 81 -32.27 43.07 33.01
C LEU A 81 -32.90 43.72 31.77
N ASP A 82 -34.19 43.53 31.48
CA ASP A 82 -34.82 44.02 30.23
C ASP A 82 -34.78 45.55 30.07
N ALA A 83 -34.71 46.29 31.18
CA ALA A 83 -34.56 47.75 31.16
C ALA A 83 -33.11 48.21 30.93
N GLN A 84 -32.17 47.28 30.77
CA GLN A 84 -30.73 47.53 30.63
C GLN A 84 -30.25 46.99 29.29
N ASN A 85 -29.31 47.69 28.67
CA ASN A 85 -28.62 47.22 27.48
C ASN A 85 -27.29 46.58 27.91
N ILE A 86 -27.25 45.24 27.98
CA ILE A 86 -26.07 44.50 28.45
C ILE A 86 -25.04 44.36 27.31
N VAL A 87 -23.77 44.55 27.64
CA VAL A 87 -22.65 44.53 26.66
C VAL A 87 -21.59 43.47 26.97
N ALA A 88 -21.53 42.95 28.20
CA ALA A 88 -20.65 41.84 28.56
C ALA A 88 -21.19 41.05 29.74
N VAL A 89 -20.85 39.76 29.80
CA VAL A 89 -21.24 38.85 30.88
C VAL A 89 -20.04 38.02 31.36
N SER A 90 -20.01 37.64 32.64
CA SER A 90 -18.99 36.74 33.16
C SER A 90 -19.52 35.88 34.29
N CYS A 91 -19.18 34.59 34.28
CA CYS A 91 -19.68 33.61 35.24
C CYS A 91 -18.55 33.05 36.08
N GLY A 92 -18.76 32.99 37.39
CA GLY A 92 -17.89 32.29 38.32
C GLY A 92 -18.35 30.87 38.60
N GLU A 93 -17.97 30.31 39.75
CA GLU A 93 -18.38 28.95 40.13
C GLU A 93 -19.91 28.84 40.19
N ALA A 94 -20.55 29.83 40.82
CA ALA A 94 -21.98 29.85 41.02
C ALA A 94 -22.54 31.27 41.23
N HIS A 95 -21.89 32.26 40.61
CA HIS A 95 -22.35 33.65 40.52
C HIS A 95 -22.15 34.18 39.11
N THR A 96 -22.84 35.27 38.79
CA THR A 96 -22.85 35.87 37.46
C THR A 96 -22.75 37.39 37.59
N LEU A 97 -21.94 38.00 36.71
CA LEU A 97 -21.85 39.43 36.51
C LEU A 97 -22.35 39.80 35.11
N ALA A 98 -23.03 40.93 35.01
CA ALA A 98 -23.39 41.57 33.75
C ALA A 98 -23.00 43.04 33.76
N LEU A 99 -22.46 43.53 32.65
CA LEU A 99 -22.06 44.91 32.44
C LEU A 99 -23.01 45.55 31.42
N ASN A 100 -23.58 46.71 31.73
CA ASN A 100 -24.37 47.47 30.76
C ASN A 100 -23.53 48.50 29.98
N ASP A 101 -24.12 49.05 28.92
CA ASP A 101 -23.52 50.08 28.06
C ASP A 101 -23.12 51.38 28.78
N LYS A 102 -23.75 51.66 29.92
CA LYS A 102 -23.43 52.79 30.83
C LYS A 102 -22.28 52.51 31.79
N GLY A 103 -21.66 51.33 31.74
CA GLY A 103 -20.55 50.96 32.61
C GLY A 103 -20.98 50.49 34.01
N GLN A 104 -22.26 50.18 34.23
CA GLN A 104 -22.79 49.70 35.51
C GLN A 104 -22.74 48.16 35.57
N VAL A 105 -22.41 47.62 36.75
CA VAL A 105 -22.23 46.17 36.96
C VAL A 105 -23.36 45.61 37.81
N PHE A 106 -23.98 44.56 37.32
CA PHE A 106 -25.03 43.81 38.00
C PHE A 106 -24.49 42.43 38.43
N ALA A 107 -24.85 41.99 39.64
CA ALA A 107 -24.39 40.72 40.20
C ALA A 107 -25.54 39.91 40.82
N TRP A 108 -25.46 38.58 40.70
CA TRP A 108 -26.37 37.63 41.35
C TRP A 108 -25.73 36.22 41.49
N GLY A 109 -26.35 35.35 42.29
CA GLY A 109 -25.87 34.01 42.64
C GLY A 109 -25.31 33.93 44.07
N LEU A 110 -24.25 33.13 44.27
CA LEU A 110 -23.58 32.96 45.56
C LEU A 110 -22.94 34.26 46.07
N ALA A 111 -23.08 34.58 47.37
CA ALA A 111 -22.50 35.77 47.97
C ALA A 111 -21.61 35.53 49.20
N THR A 112 -21.44 34.29 49.64
CA THR A 112 -20.81 33.94 50.94
C THR A 112 -19.34 34.33 51.10
N ASP A 113 -18.60 34.50 50.00
CA ASP A 113 -17.20 34.94 50.01
C ASP A 113 -17.06 36.42 49.63
N GLY A 114 -18.18 37.15 49.46
CA GLY A 114 -18.23 38.54 49.04
C GLY A 114 -18.17 38.77 47.52
N GLN A 115 -18.18 37.72 46.70
CA GLN A 115 -17.95 37.75 45.24
C GLN A 115 -18.97 38.55 44.43
N LEU A 116 -20.13 38.91 45.01
CA LEU A 116 -21.11 39.77 44.36
C LEU A 116 -20.79 41.26 44.49
N GLY A 117 -19.89 41.66 45.40
CA GLY A 117 -19.55 43.07 45.61
C GLY A 117 -20.68 43.86 46.30
N LEU A 118 -21.64 43.15 46.89
CA LEU A 118 -22.79 43.71 47.59
C LEU A 118 -22.55 43.61 49.10
N THR A 119 -22.96 44.64 49.84
CA THR A 119 -22.79 44.73 51.30
C THR A 119 -23.94 44.09 52.09
N ASN A 120 -24.80 43.30 51.42
CA ASN A 120 -25.88 42.55 52.05
C ASN A 120 -25.34 41.24 52.65
N PHE A 121 -25.79 40.86 53.85
CA PHE A 121 -25.43 39.59 54.49
C PHE A 121 -26.27 38.40 53.99
N GLU A 122 -26.76 38.45 52.74
CA GLU A 122 -27.53 37.35 52.16
C GLU A 122 -26.57 36.26 51.65
N GLU A 123 -26.89 34.98 51.84
CA GLU A 123 -26.04 33.88 51.34
C GLU A 123 -26.06 33.78 49.81
N CYS A 124 -27.18 34.16 49.19
CA CYS A 124 -27.32 34.23 47.74
C CYS A 124 -28.31 35.33 47.32
N VAL A 125 -28.11 35.85 46.11
CA VAL A 125 -28.96 36.86 45.47
C VAL A 125 -29.56 36.24 44.22
N ARG A 126 -30.89 36.05 44.18
CA ARG A 126 -31.55 35.33 43.07
C ARG A 126 -31.92 36.19 41.86
N VAL A 127 -31.84 37.51 42.00
CA VAL A 127 -32.22 38.49 40.99
C VAL A 127 -31.06 39.47 40.80
N PRO A 128 -30.65 39.81 39.56
CA PRO A 128 -29.58 40.77 39.30
C PRO A 128 -29.73 42.07 40.10
N ARG A 129 -28.67 42.46 40.83
CA ARG A 129 -28.61 43.73 41.57
C ARG A 129 -27.41 44.56 41.14
N ASN A 130 -27.61 45.86 40.98
CA ASN A 130 -26.53 46.80 40.67
C ASN A 130 -25.55 46.93 41.85
N ILE A 131 -24.25 46.84 41.57
CA ILE A 131 -23.15 47.06 42.52
C ILE A 131 -22.98 48.57 42.72
N LYS A 132 -23.70 49.13 43.70
CA LYS A 132 -23.75 50.59 43.90
C LYS A 132 -22.38 51.25 44.11
N SER A 133 -21.42 50.55 44.71
CA SER A 133 -20.07 51.06 44.96
C SER A 133 -19.24 51.25 43.69
N LEU A 134 -19.68 50.73 42.55
CA LEU A 134 -19.05 50.95 41.24
C LEU A 134 -19.85 51.92 40.34
N SER A 135 -20.99 52.44 40.79
CA SER A 135 -21.88 53.27 39.95
C SER A 135 -21.24 54.54 39.40
N ASP A 136 -20.26 55.10 40.13
CA ASP A 136 -19.55 56.33 39.74
C ASP A 136 -18.28 56.05 38.90
N VAL A 137 -18.05 54.77 38.54
CA VAL A 137 -16.90 54.34 37.75
C VAL A 137 -17.39 53.73 36.45
N GLU A 138 -16.93 54.27 35.32
CA GLU A 138 -17.24 53.68 34.03
C GLU A 138 -16.45 52.38 33.82
N ILE A 139 -17.11 51.23 34.06
CA ILE A 139 -16.52 49.92 33.84
C ILE A 139 -16.53 49.54 32.36
N ALA A 140 -15.41 48.98 31.90
CA ALA A 140 -15.19 48.53 30.53
C ALA A 140 -15.21 47.00 30.40
N GLN A 141 -14.82 46.26 31.44
CA GLN A 141 -14.78 44.80 31.44
C GLN A 141 -15.06 44.24 32.83
N VAL A 142 -15.71 43.08 32.90
CA VAL A 142 -15.86 42.26 34.12
C VAL A 142 -15.24 40.87 33.90
N ALA A 143 -14.71 40.27 34.95
CA ALA A 143 -14.19 38.90 34.91
C ALA A 143 -14.43 38.18 36.25
N CYS A 144 -14.92 36.95 36.19
CA CYS A 144 -15.19 36.11 37.36
C CYS A 144 -14.19 34.95 37.43
N GLY A 145 -13.62 34.73 38.62
CA GLY A 145 -13.05 33.44 38.98
C GLY A 145 -14.05 32.60 39.76
N TYR A 146 -13.61 31.59 40.50
CA TYR A 146 -14.55 30.70 41.19
C TYR A 146 -15.37 31.43 42.24
N ARG A 147 -14.69 32.17 43.11
CA ARG A 147 -15.32 32.88 44.23
C ARG A 147 -14.80 34.30 44.39
N HIS A 148 -14.29 34.88 43.30
CA HIS A 148 -13.83 36.26 43.25
C HIS A 148 -14.20 36.87 41.91
N SER A 149 -14.16 38.19 41.89
CA SER A 149 -14.67 39.01 40.80
C SER A 149 -13.75 40.20 40.59
N HIS A 150 -13.64 40.63 39.34
CA HIS A 150 -12.85 41.77 38.91
C HIS A 150 -13.65 42.67 37.98
N ALA A 151 -13.35 43.96 38.03
CA ALA A 151 -13.80 44.94 37.05
C ALA A 151 -12.63 45.83 36.62
N LEU A 152 -12.59 46.15 35.32
CA LEU A 152 -11.62 47.06 34.72
C LEU A 152 -12.35 48.34 34.34
N SER A 153 -11.92 49.49 34.86
CA SER A 153 -12.46 50.79 34.45
C SER A 153 -11.92 51.24 33.09
N ARG A 154 -12.64 52.13 32.40
CA ARG A 154 -12.14 52.81 31.19
C ARG A 154 -10.85 53.61 31.43
N GLY A 155 -10.60 54.02 32.69
CA GLY A 155 -9.36 54.65 33.12
C GLY A 155 -8.19 53.69 33.36
N GLY A 156 -8.36 52.39 33.10
CA GLY A 156 -7.32 51.36 33.26
C GLY A 156 -7.13 50.85 34.70
N GLN A 157 -8.02 51.21 35.64
CA GLN A 157 -7.92 50.77 37.03
C GLN A 157 -8.59 49.40 37.21
N VAL A 158 -7.95 48.51 37.95
CA VAL A 158 -8.46 47.17 38.25
C VAL A 158 -9.06 47.15 39.66
N TYR A 159 -10.31 46.73 39.74
CA TYR A 159 -11.06 46.50 40.97
C TYR A 159 -11.15 44.99 41.23
N SER A 160 -11.14 44.59 42.49
CA SER A 160 -11.19 43.19 42.92
C SER A 160 -12.02 43.02 44.19
N TRP A 161 -12.76 41.92 44.29
CA TRP A 161 -13.53 41.54 45.48
C TRP A 161 -13.85 40.03 45.47
N GLY A 162 -14.28 39.51 46.62
CA GLY A 162 -14.58 38.11 46.86
C GLY A 162 -13.50 37.39 47.68
N GLN A 163 -13.36 36.08 47.49
CA GLN A 163 -12.42 35.23 48.20
C GLN A 163 -10.97 35.65 47.96
N ASN A 164 -10.13 35.61 49.00
CA ASN A 164 -8.70 35.97 48.92
C ASN A 164 -7.75 35.01 49.65
N ARG A 165 -8.11 33.72 49.71
CA ARG A 165 -7.32 32.70 50.44
C ARG A 165 -5.91 32.50 49.87
N TYR A 166 -5.75 32.64 48.55
CA TYR A 166 -4.50 32.44 47.82
C TYR A 166 -3.93 33.75 47.26
N GLY A 167 -4.49 34.90 47.64
CA GLY A 167 -4.08 36.20 47.12
C GLY A 167 -4.69 36.57 45.76
N GLN A 168 -5.73 35.87 45.30
CA GLN A 168 -6.36 36.09 43.98
C GLN A 168 -6.96 37.50 43.78
N LEU A 169 -7.10 38.29 44.84
CA LEU A 169 -7.49 39.71 44.71
C LEU A 169 -6.31 40.64 44.42
N GLY A 170 -5.07 40.24 44.70
CA GLY A 170 -3.88 41.06 44.43
C GLY A 170 -3.68 42.22 45.41
N LEU A 171 -4.36 42.22 46.56
CA LEU A 171 -4.37 43.31 47.54
C LEU A 171 -3.19 43.28 48.53
N GLY A 172 -2.26 42.33 48.38
CA GLY A 172 -1.08 42.21 49.25
C GLY A 172 -1.32 41.51 50.58
N VAL A 173 -2.55 41.10 50.86
CA VAL A 173 -2.96 40.42 52.09
C VAL A 173 -3.53 39.05 51.77
N ALA A 174 -3.31 38.08 52.66
CA ALA A 174 -4.00 36.79 52.67
C ALA A 174 -5.13 36.85 53.71
N GLY A 175 -6.31 36.28 53.45
CA GLY A 175 -7.32 36.20 54.50
C GLY A 175 -8.77 36.10 54.04
N GLN A 176 -9.65 36.68 54.86
CA GLN A 176 -11.10 36.69 54.67
C GLN A 176 -11.51 37.37 53.36
N GLY A 177 -12.65 36.95 52.81
CA GLY A 177 -13.20 37.53 51.60
C GLY A 177 -13.52 39.01 51.74
N ILE A 178 -13.38 39.76 50.65
CA ILE A 178 -13.67 41.19 50.57
C ILE A 178 -15.03 41.37 49.88
N SER A 179 -16.02 41.90 50.58
CA SER A 179 -17.39 42.06 50.05
C SER A 179 -17.62 43.35 49.25
N THR A 180 -16.65 44.25 49.22
CA THR A 180 -16.73 45.53 48.50
C THR A 180 -15.62 45.64 47.46
N PRO A 181 -15.92 46.04 46.21
CA PRO A 181 -14.90 46.28 45.20
C PRO A 181 -13.78 47.21 45.67
N GLN A 182 -12.54 46.72 45.66
CA GLN A 182 -11.34 47.50 46.01
C GLN A 182 -10.39 47.66 44.83
N VAL A 183 -9.84 48.86 44.67
CA VAL A 183 -8.79 49.14 43.69
C VAL A 183 -7.48 48.46 44.10
N ILE A 184 -6.85 47.76 43.16
CA ILE A 184 -5.53 47.18 43.36
C ILE A 184 -4.47 48.29 43.29
N GLN A 185 -4.11 48.86 44.43
CA GLN A 185 -3.23 50.04 44.50
C GLN A 185 -1.85 49.81 43.88
N SER A 186 -1.30 48.59 43.95
CA SER A 186 0.00 48.26 43.34
C SER A 186 0.00 48.30 41.81
N LEU A 187 -1.18 48.39 41.18
CA LEU A 187 -1.35 48.52 39.73
C LEU A 187 -1.67 49.95 39.28
N HIS A 188 -1.76 50.89 40.22
CA HIS A 188 -2.13 52.26 39.94
C HIS A 188 -1.16 52.93 38.95
N GLY A 189 -1.69 53.70 38.00
CA GLY A 189 -0.92 54.42 36.98
C GLY A 189 -0.51 53.59 35.76
N ILE A 190 -0.86 52.30 35.70
CA ILE A 190 -0.58 51.43 34.55
C ILE A 190 -1.85 51.26 33.70
N PRO A 191 -1.83 51.52 32.38
CA PRO A 191 -3.02 51.43 31.53
C PRO A 191 -3.32 49.98 31.12
N PHE A 192 -4.17 49.31 31.90
CA PHE A 192 -4.67 47.97 31.60
C PHE A 192 -5.80 47.98 30.57
N ILE A 193 -5.79 47.00 29.67
CA ILE A 193 -6.78 46.85 28.59
C ILE A 193 -7.58 45.55 28.68
N GLN A 194 -7.11 44.59 29.47
CA GLN A 194 -7.80 43.33 29.66
C GLN A 194 -7.54 42.77 31.07
N ILE A 195 -8.56 42.19 31.67
CA ILE A 195 -8.49 41.34 32.85
C ILE A 195 -8.95 39.91 32.50
N SER A 196 -8.38 38.91 33.17
CA SER A 196 -8.80 37.51 33.06
C SER A 196 -8.67 36.84 34.42
N ALA A 197 -9.64 36.01 34.79
CA ALA A 197 -9.67 35.33 36.08
C ALA A 197 -9.80 33.82 35.85
N GLY A 198 -8.93 33.05 36.49
CA GLY A 198 -9.00 31.59 36.54
C GLY A 198 -9.73 31.10 37.78
N GLY A 199 -9.49 29.85 38.18
CA GLY A 199 -10.13 29.27 39.36
C GLY A 199 -9.82 30.06 40.63
N ALA A 200 -8.52 30.22 40.93
CA ALA A 200 -8.02 30.93 42.11
C ALA A 200 -6.81 31.83 41.80
N HIS A 201 -6.68 32.28 40.55
CA HIS A 201 -5.64 33.19 40.10
C HIS A 201 -6.23 34.22 39.12
N SER A 202 -5.50 35.30 38.90
CA SER A 202 -5.96 36.43 38.08
C SER A 202 -4.81 37.04 37.31
N PHE A 203 -5.15 37.62 36.17
CA PHE A 203 -4.24 38.27 35.25
C PHE A 203 -4.77 39.61 34.77
N ALA A 204 -3.85 40.53 34.49
CA ALA A 204 -4.12 41.78 33.78
C ALA A 204 -3.09 42.04 32.68
N LEU A 205 -3.58 42.52 31.53
CA LEU A 205 -2.79 42.83 30.34
C LEU A 205 -2.78 44.35 30.10
N THR A 206 -1.60 44.90 29.89
CA THR A 206 -1.43 46.32 29.53
C THR A 206 -1.48 46.53 28.01
N PHE A 207 -1.75 47.75 27.56
CA PHE A 207 -1.69 48.10 26.12
C PHE A 207 -0.32 47.79 25.49
N SER A 208 0.76 47.84 26.27
CA SER A 208 2.12 47.52 25.81
C SER A 208 2.40 46.03 25.61
N GLY A 209 1.48 45.15 26.03
CA GLY A 209 1.63 43.70 26.03
C GLY A 209 2.32 43.13 27.27
N ALA A 210 2.57 43.95 28.31
CA ALA A 210 3.04 43.47 29.61
C ALA A 210 1.91 42.75 30.37
N VAL A 211 2.25 41.60 30.96
CA VAL A 211 1.33 40.68 31.64
C VAL A 211 1.63 40.64 33.14
N PHE A 212 0.62 40.85 33.98
CA PHE A 212 0.72 40.77 35.44
C PHE A 212 -0.18 39.65 35.95
N GLY A 213 0.36 38.74 36.76
CA GLY A 213 -0.38 37.61 37.34
C GLY A 213 -0.27 37.55 38.86
N TRP A 214 -1.34 37.12 39.53
CA TRP A 214 -1.38 36.92 40.99
C TRP A 214 -2.40 35.85 41.40
N GLY A 215 -2.35 35.45 42.67
CA GLY A 215 -3.18 34.40 43.25
C GLY A 215 -2.43 33.07 43.36
N ARG A 216 -3.20 31.98 43.24
CA ARG A 216 -2.71 30.61 43.40
C ARG A 216 -1.73 30.23 42.29
N ASN A 217 -0.64 29.54 42.64
CA ASN A 217 0.40 29.12 41.72
C ASN A 217 0.86 27.66 41.92
N LYS A 218 0.06 26.83 42.57
CA LYS A 218 0.41 25.44 42.90
C LYS A 218 0.96 24.64 41.71
N PHE A 219 0.43 24.85 40.50
CA PHE A 219 0.84 24.14 39.28
C PHE A 219 1.66 25.00 38.33
N GLY A 220 2.09 26.19 38.76
CA GLY A 220 2.81 27.13 37.90
C GLY A 220 1.89 27.94 36.98
N GLN A 221 0.59 28.03 37.28
CA GLN A 221 -0.39 28.76 36.46
C GLN A 221 -0.13 30.26 36.36
N LEU A 222 0.75 30.81 37.19
CA LEU A 222 1.25 32.17 37.06
C LEU A 222 2.40 32.27 36.04
N GLY A 223 3.15 31.21 35.74
CA GLY A 223 4.25 31.26 34.76
C GLY A 223 5.49 32.02 35.25
N LEU A 224 5.73 32.03 36.56
CA LEU A 224 6.79 32.78 37.24
C LEU A 224 8.07 31.97 37.51
N ASN A 225 8.20 30.78 36.91
CA ASN A 225 9.30 29.84 37.17
C ASN A 225 9.35 29.32 38.62
N ASP A 226 8.22 29.29 39.31
CA ASP A 226 8.05 28.66 40.62
C ASP A 226 6.58 28.28 40.84
N ASN A 227 6.31 27.68 42.01
CA ASN A 227 4.98 27.23 42.44
C ASN A 227 4.43 28.03 43.64
N ASN A 228 5.02 29.19 43.93
CA ASN A 228 4.65 29.99 45.10
C ASN A 228 3.48 30.92 44.75
N ASP A 229 2.47 30.97 45.62
CA ASP A 229 1.34 31.90 45.47
C ASP A 229 1.83 33.36 45.49
N ARG A 230 1.03 34.27 44.92
CA ARG A 230 1.34 35.70 44.84
C ARG A 230 0.19 36.54 45.36
N TYR A 231 0.43 37.26 46.45
CA TYR A 231 -0.56 38.17 47.03
C TYR A 231 -0.55 39.57 46.39
N TYR A 232 0.51 39.89 45.64
CA TYR A 232 0.61 41.09 44.81
C TYR A 232 0.74 40.70 43.34
N PRO A 233 0.20 41.52 42.41
CA PRO A 233 0.45 41.42 40.98
C PRO A 233 1.94 41.36 40.67
N ALA A 234 2.38 40.24 40.07
CA ALA A 234 3.75 40.03 39.66
C ALA A 234 3.86 40.11 38.13
N LEU A 235 4.85 40.86 37.64
CA LEU A 235 5.14 40.97 36.21
C LEU A 235 5.71 39.65 35.66
N LEU A 236 5.10 39.13 34.59
CA LEU A 236 5.61 37.98 33.84
C LEU A 236 6.75 38.40 32.90
N LYS A 237 7.98 38.36 33.43
CA LYS A 237 9.18 38.78 32.69
C LYS A 237 9.43 37.94 31.43
N SER A 238 9.06 36.66 31.45
CA SER A 238 9.23 35.69 30.37
C SER A 238 8.47 36.05 29.08
N LEU A 239 7.35 36.78 29.17
CA LEU A 239 6.54 37.18 28.01
C LEU A 239 6.80 38.62 27.53
N ARG A 240 7.73 39.35 28.15
CA ARG A 240 7.96 40.78 27.90
C ARG A 240 8.26 41.10 26.42
N SER A 241 9.00 40.22 25.73
CA SER A 241 9.37 40.40 24.33
C SER A 241 8.33 39.88 23.34
N GLN A 242 7.26 39.23 23.80
CA GLN A 242 6.34 38.45 22.96
C GLN A 242 5.14 39.25 22.44
N ARG A 243 4.97 40.51 22.89
CA ARG A 243 3.85 41.40 22.47
C ARG A 243 2.49 40.69 22.61
N VAL A 244 2.17 40.26 23.82
CA VAL A 244 0.89 39.62 24.15
C VAL A 244 -0.26 40.60 23.88
N ILE A 245 -1.30 40.13 23.20
CA ILE A 245 -2.50 40.90 22.86
C ILE A 245 -3.77 40.36 23.54
N TYR A 246 -3.73 39.13 24.07
CA TYR A 246 -4.87 38.53 24.73
C TYR A 246 -4.44 37.49 25.77
N ILE A 247 -5.17 37.42 26.88
CA ILE A 247 -4.99 36.43 27.96
C ILE A 247 -6.32 35.73 28.23
N CYS A 248 -6.26 34.42 28.45
CA CYS A 248 -7.39 33.64 28.92
C CYS A 248 -6.94 32.65 30.01
N CYS A 249 -7.74 32.51 31.07
CA CYS A 249 -7.45 31.62 32.18
C CYS A 249 -8.44 30.46 32.22
N GLY A 250 -7.95 29.24 32.43
CA GLY A 250 -8.75 28.11 32.87
C GLY A 250 -8.80 28.01 34.38
N GLU A 251 -9.11 26.82 34.93
CA GLU A 251 -9.13 26.65 36.39
C GLU A 251 -7.74 26.81 37.00
N ASP A 252 -6.80 26.00 36.52
CA ASP A 252 -5.43 25.90 37.04
C ASP A 252 -4.40 26.07 35.92
N HIS A 253 -4.75 26.67 34.79
CA HIS A 253 -3.84 26.98 33.69
C HIS A 253 -4.16 28.33 33.05
N THR A 254 -3.20 28.83 32.28
CA THR A 254 -3.29 30.13 31.60
C THR A 254 -2.78 29.99 30.17
N ALA A 255 -3.46 30.65 29.24
CA ALA A 255 -3.06 30.78 27.85
C ALA A 255 -2.94 32.27 27.46
N THR A 256 -1.95 32.58 26.62
CA THR A 256 -1.72 33.93 26.09
C THR A 256 -1.53 33.88 24.58
N LEU A 257 -2.05 34.89 23.90
CA LEU A 257 -1.93 35.07 22.45
C LEU A 257 -1.09 36.30 22.15
N THR A 258 -0.12 36.13 21.27
CA THR A 258 0.76 37.20 20.80
C THR A 258 0.23 37.86 19.54
N LYS A 259 0.69 39.09 19.26
CA LYS A 259 0.32 39.83 18.03
C LYS A 259 0.66 39.04 16.74
N GLU A 260 1.67 38.18 16.79
CA GLU A 260 2.11 37.36 15.65
C GLU A 260 1.34 36.04 15.53
N GLY A 261 0.33 35.80 16.37
CA GLY A 261 -0.47 34.57 16.37
C GLY A 261 0.18 33.39 17.08
N GLY A 262 1.28 33.61 17.81
CA GLY A 262 1.86 32.61 18.69
C GLY A 262 1.08 32.46 20.00
N VAL A 263 0.85 31.21 20.42
CA VAL A 263 0.16 30.86 21.67
C VAL A 263 1.16 30.33 22.69
N PHE A 264 1.10 30.83 23.92
CA PHE A 264 1.86 30.32 25.06
C PHE A 264 0.91 29.83 26.15
N THR A 265 1.17 28.64 26.67
CA THR A 265 0.36 28.01 27.73
C THR A 265 1.24 27.55 28.88
N PHE A 266 0.72 27.64 30.10
CA PHE A 266 1.40 27.29 31.33
C PHE A 266 0.41 26.99 32.48
N GLY A 267 0.87 26.30 33.52
CA GLY A 267 0.07 25.80 34.63
C GLY A 267 -0.17 24.30 34.58
N ALA A 268 -1.35 23.87 35.01
CA ALA A 268 -1.72 22.47 35.04
C ALA A 268 -1.87 21.90 33.62
N GLY A 269 -1.21 20.77 33.31
CA GLY A 269 -1.35 20.04 32.05
C GLY A 269 -1.94 18.64 32.18
N GLY A 270 -2.42 18.22 33.35
CA GLY A 270 -2.86 16.84 33.61
C GLY A 270 -3.99 16.30 32.71
N TYR A 271 -4.70 17.17 31.98
CA TYR A 271 -5.74 16.83 31.00
C TYR A 271 -5.33 17.14 29.55
N GLY A 272 -4.05 17.46 29.31
CA GLY A 272 -3.53 17.87 28.01
C GLY A 272 -3.90 19.32 27.61
N GLN A 273 -4.50 20.10 28.53
CA GLN A 273 -5.05 21.43 28.25
C GLN A 273 -4.02 22.48 27.79
N LEU A 274 -2.73 22.20 27.97
CA LEU A 274 -1.64 23.10 27.54
C LEU A 274 -1.27 22.91 26.06
N GLY A 275 -1.60 21.77 25.45
CA GLY A 275 -1.35 21.53 24.02
C GLY A 275 0.08 21.14 23.65
N HIS A 276 0.97 20.89 24.61
CA HIS A 276 2.39 20.54 24.38
C HIS A 276 2.63 19.04 24.11
N ASN A 277 1.62 18.34 23.61
CA ASN A 277 1.63 16.88 23.40
C ASN A 277 2.12 16.06 24.62
N THR A 278 1.84 16.56 25.83
CA THR A 278 2.22 15.95 27.11
C THR A 278 1.16 16.30 28.16
N THR A 279 1.13 15.56 29.27
CA THR A 279 0.26 15.84 30.42
C THR A 279 0.99 16.54 31.58
N ASN A 280 2.20 17.04 31.33
CA ASN A 280 3.05 17.66 32.34
C ASN A 280 2.56 19.07 32.70
N HIS A 281 2.79 19.47 33.95
CA HIS A 281 2.64 20.86 34.37
C HIS A 281 3.77 21.72 33.83
N GLU A 282 3.48 22.95 33.44
CA GLU A 282 4.46 23.89 32.90
C GLU A 282 4.52 25.12 33.79
N ILE A 283 5.62 25.27 34.54
CA ILE A 283 5.82 26.41 35.46
C ILE A 283 6.28 27.69 34.76
N ASN A 284 6.60 27.59 33.47
CA ASN A 284 6.98 28.71 32.62
C ASN A 284 6.08 28.76 31.39
N PRO A 285 5.78 29.97 30.86
CA PRO A 285 5.11 30.11 29.58
C PRO A 285 5.89 29.39 28.49
N ARG A 286 5.31 28.29 27.98
CA ARG A 286 5.87 27.51 26.89
C ARG A 286 5.07 27.79 25.63
N LYS A 287 5.76 28.06 24.52
CA LYS A 287 5.11 28.24 23.22
C LYS A 287 4.56 26.91 22.75
N VAL A 288 3.31 26.89 22.30
CA VAL A 288 2.69 25.70 21.68
C VAL A 288 3.23 25.57 20.27
N PHE A 289 4.30 24.80 20.09
CA PHE A 289 4.97 24.63 18.79
C PHE A 289 4.11 23.85 17.80
N GLU A 290 3.16 23.07 18.30
CA GLU A 290 2.19 22.30 17.53
C GLU A 290 1.26 23.17 16.67
N LEU A 291 1.18 24.47 16.99
CA LEU A 291 0.46 25.50 16.24
C LEU A 291 1.38 26.31 15.29
N MET A 292 2.68 26.00 15.19
CA MET A 292 3.58 26.67 14.25
C MET A 292 3.09 26.53 12.80
N GLY A 293 3.21 27.61 12.04
CA GLY A 293 2.70 27.71 10.66
C GLY A 293 1.26 28.22 10.56
N ASN A 294 0.51 28.26 11.66
CA ASN A 294 -0.82 28.85 11.72
C ASN A 294 -0.79 30.20 12.45
N VAL A 295 -1.52 31.20 11.93
CA VAL A 295 -1.71 32.47 12.63
C VAL A 295 -2.96 32.35 13.49
N VAL A 296 -2.77 32.08 14.79
CA VAL A 296 -3.88 32.03 15.74
C VAL A 296 -4.46 33.43 15.91
N THR A 297 -5.77 33.58 15.75
CA THR A 297 -6.47 34.86 15.89
C THR A 297 -7.25 34.96 17.18
N GLN A 298 -7.67 33.83 17.75
CA GLN A 298 -8.44 33.80 19.00
C GLN A 298 -8.05 32.59 19.84
N ILE A 299 -8.12 32.76 21.16
CA ILE A 299 -7.96 31.67 22.13
C ILE A 299 -9.07 31.79 23.19
N SER A 300 -9.51 30.66 23.72
CA SER A 300 -10.45 30.58 24.82
C SER A 300 -10.10 29.39 25.71
N CYS A 301 -10.21 29.55 27.03
CA CYS A 301 -9.97 28.48 28.00
C CYS A 301 -11.30 28.03 28.58
N GLY A 302 -11.52 26.72 28.55
CA GLY A 302 -12.45 26.06 29.46
C GLY A 302 -11.76 25.76 30.80
N ARG A 303 -12.47 25.05 31.67
CA ARG A 303 -11.97 24.63 32.98
C ARG A 303 -10.66 23.83 32.87
N TYR A 304 -10.68 22.82 32.00
CA TYR A 304 -9.58 21.88 31.76
C TYR A 304 -9.28 21.74 30.26
N SER A 305 -9.53 22.79 29.47
CA SER A 305 -9.33 22.76 28.03
C SER A 305 -8.91 24.13 27.52
N THR A 306 -8.22 24.15 26.37
CA THR A 306 -7.87 25.37 25.64
C THR A 306 -8.30 25.18 24.19
N LEU A 307 -9.06 26.14 23.68
CA LEU A 307 -9.49 26.22 22.29
C LEU A 307 -8.74 27.36 21.61
N SER A 308 -8.22 27.13 20.42
CA SER A 308 -7.59 28.16 19.59
C SER A 308 -8.23 28.17 18.21
N ALA A 309 -8.60 29.35 17.72
CA ALA A 309 -9.02 29.56 16.34
C ALA A 309 -7.88 30.23 15.57
N ALA A 310 -7.53 29.67 14.41
CA ALA A 310 -6.49 30.21 13.55
C ALA A 310 -7.05 30.63 12.20
N GLN A 311 -6.57 31.76 11.70
CA GLN A 311 -6.85 32.21 10.34
C GLN A 311 -5.91 31.45 9.41
N SER A 312 -6.48 30.56 8.60
CA SER A 312 -5.69 29.82 7.62
C SER A 312 -5.25 30.77 6.50
N LEU A 313 -4.01 31.24 6.57
CA LEU A 313 -3.31 31.88 5.44
C LEU A 313 -2.73 30.84 4.45
N LEU A 314 -2.95 29.55 4.70
CA LEU A 314 -2.49 28.44 3.88
C LEU A 314 -3.67 27.85 3.10
N SER A 315 -3.52 27.81 1.78
CA SER A 315 -4.38 27.12 0.81
C SER A 315 -4.86 25.76 1.31
N ASN A 316 -6.18 25.62 1.43
CA ASN A 316 -7.09 24.54 1.88
C ASN A 316 -6.71 23.04 1.78
N VAL A 317 -5.50 22.61 1.42
CA VAL A 317 -5.22 21.20 1.08
C VAL A 317 -3.95 20.63 1.72
N ALA A 318 -2.94 21.48 2.01
CA ALA A 318 -1.82 21.04 2.84
C ALA A 318 -2.29 20.68 4.25
N LEU A 319 -3.28 21.42 4.78
CA LEU A 319 -3.95 21.13 6.05
C LEU A 319 -4.86 19.90 5.96
N VAL A 320 -5.48 19.59 4.81
CA VAL A 320 -6.21 18.31 4.65
C VAL A 320 -5.23 17.14 4.71
N CYS A 321 -4.11 17.21 3.98
CA CYS A 321 -3.09 16.16 4.05
C CYS A 321 -2.46 16.07 5.46
N PHE A 322 -2.24 17.21 6.14
CA PHE A 322 -1.68 17.28 7.49
C PHE A 322 -2.69 16.91 8.60
N ILE A 323 -3.99 17.18 8.43
CA ILE A 323 -5.08 16.76 9.32
C ILE A 323 -5.38 15.28 9.11
N ILE A 324 -5.32 14.77 7.87
CA ILE A 324 -5.38 13.34 7.60
C ILE A 324 -4.18 12.66 8.27
N HIS A 325 -2.96 13.20 8.13
CA HIS A 325 -1.76 12.69 8.82
C HIS A 325 -1.87 12.74 10.35
N LYS A 326 -2.26 13.88 10.93
CA LYS A 326 -2.39 14.04 12.38
C LYS A 326 -3.61 13.32 12.97
N ARG A 327 -4.71 13.12 12.21
CA ARG A 327 -5.83 12.28 12.67
C ARG A 327 -5.54 10.79 12.57
N ILE A 328 -4.75 10.34 11.59
CA ILE A 328 -4.17 8.98 11.59
C ILE A 328 -3.28 8.80 12.83
N SER A 329 -2.53 9.84 13.23
CA SER A 329 -1.70 9.85 14.45
C SER A 329 -2.52 9.91 15.76
N VAL A 330 -3.72 10.50 15.77
CA VAL A 330 -4.51 10.72 17.02
C VAL A 330 -5.63 9.70 17.23
N LEU A 331 -6.14 9.02 16.19
CA LEU A 331 -7.23 8.03 16.31
C LEU A 331 -6.75 6.60 16.59
N CYS A 332 -5.45 6.31 16.46
CA CYS A 332 -4.91 5.00 16.80
C CYS A 332 -4.62 4.92 18.32
N SER A 333 -5.61 4.50 19.10
CA SER A 333 -5.38 3.90 20.41
C SER A 333 -4.75 2.51 20.24
N HIS A 334 -3.57 2.43 19.62
CA HIS A 334 -2.74 1.23 19.56
C HIS A 334 -1.30 1.61 19.99
N PRO A 335 -0.67 0.81 20.85
CA PRO A 335 0.65 1.12 21.43
C PRO A 335 1.79 1.22 20.41
N ASP A 336 1.59 0.80 19.15
CA ASP A 336 2.65 0.75 18.13
C ASP A 336 2.95 2.07 17.40
N HIS A 337 2.14 3.13 17.56
CA HIS A 337 2.46 4.44 16.96
C HIS A 337 3.76 5.05 17.54
N TYR A 338 4.09 4.71 18.79
CA TYR A 338 5.33 5.14 19.45
C TYR A 338 6.59 4.40 18.96
N ASN A 339 6.46 3.39 18.06
CA ASN A 339 7.55 2.58 17.52
C ASN A 339 7.97 2.94 16.09
N THR A 340 7.81 4.21 15.69
CA THR A 340 8.29 4.68 14.38
C THR A 340 9.80 4.47 14.26
N SER A 341 10.23 3.71 13.25
CA SER A 341 11.62 3.36 13.04
C SER A 341 11.94 3.23 11.55
N SER A 342 13.19 2.93 11.21
CA SER A 342 13.58 2.60 9.85
C SER A 342 12.90 1.34 9.30
N LYS A 343 12.16 0.60 10.14
CA LYS A 343 11.41 -0.61 9.79
C LYS A 343 9.90 -0.39 9.84
N CYS A 344 9.37 0.33 10.84
CA CYS A 344 7.93 0.59 10.97
C CYS A 344 7.57 2.05 10.65
N SER A 345 6.63 2.25 9.73
CA SER A 345 6.18 3.59 9.31
C SER A 345 5.27 4.27 10.33
N GLY A 346 4.55 3.51 11.17
CA GLY A 346 3.58 4.02 12.14
C GLY A 346 2.30 4.61 11.53
N VAL A 347 2.01 4.32 10.25
CA VAL A 347 0.86 4.85 9.49
C VAL A 347 -0.14 3.74 9.17
N ASP A 348 -1.41 3.93 9.52
CA ASP A 348 -2.51 3.09 9.04
C ASP A 348 -2.94 3.52 7.62
N MET A 349 -2.54 2.72 6.63
CA MET A 349 -2.80 2.98 5.22
C MET A 349 -4.29 2.86 4.84
N ASN A 350 -5.04 1.98 5.51
CA ASN A 350 -6.47 1.82 5.25
C ASN A 350 -7.26 3.01 5.80
N MET A 351 -6.88 3.51 6.98
CA MET A 351 -7.44 4.74 7.53
C MET A 351 -7.11 5.96 6.66
N ALA A 352 -5.86 6.06 6.17
CA ALA A 352 -5.45 7.13 5.26
C ALA A 352 -6.35 7.18 4.01
N ARG A 353 -6.55 6.03 3.38
CA ARG A 353 -7.44 5.88 2.22
C ARG A 353 -8.87 6.31 2.54
N LEU A 354 -9.46 5.81 3.63
CA LEU A 354 -10.84 6.14 4.02
C LEU A 354 -11.02 7.65 4.24
N LEU A 355 -10.02 8.31 4.83
CA LEU A 355 -10.03 9.75 5.04
C LEU A 355 -9.94 10.51 3.71
N PHE A 356 -9.08 10.11 2.78
CA PHE A 356 -9.03 10.73 1.45
C PHE A 356 -10.34 10.57 0.68
N HIS A 357 -10.96 9.39 0.71
CA HIS A 357 -12.28 9.16 0.10
C HIS A 357 -13.39 9.99 0.75
N ARG A 358 -13.31 10.26 2.07
CA ARG A 358 -14.28 11.12 2.75
C ARG A 358 -14.12 12.59 2.37
N VAL A 359 -12.91 13.04 2.07
CA VAL A 359 -12.67 14.43 1.65
C VAL A 359 -13.00 14.63 0.17
N VAL A 360 -12.68 13.64 -0.68
CA VAL A 360 -12.97 13.66 -2.12
C VAL A 360 -14.26 12.87 -2.37
N GLN A 361 -15.38 13.39 -1.86
CA GLN A 361 -16.71 12.84 -2.11
C GLN A 361 -17.29 13.35 -3.44
N HIS A 362 -18.06 12.50 -4.12
CA HIS A 362 -18.76 12.86 -5.36
C HIS A 362 -19.81 13.98 -5.17
N ASP A 363 -20.34 14.14 -3.96
CA ASP A 363 -21.39 15.10 -3.65
C ASP A 363 -20.90 16.56 -3.64
N TYR A 364 -19.57 16.80 -3.61
CA TYR A 364 -18.97 18.14 -3.54
C TYR A 364 -17.79 18.30 -4.53
N PRO A 365 -18.06 18.40 -5.85
CA PRO A 365 -17.02 18.44 -6.88
C PRO A 365 -16.08 19.67 -6.77
N GLU A 366 -16.56 20.79 -6.21
CA GLU A 366 -15.73 21.98 -5.97
C GLU A 366 -14.57 21.71 -5.00
N ILE A 367 -14.79 20.86 -3.99
CA ILE A 367 -13.76 20.47 -3.02
C ILE A 367 -12.71 19.61 -3.72
N ALA A 368 -13.14 18.62 -4.52
CA ALA A 368 -12.23 17.78 -5.30
C ALA A 368 -11.35 18.64 -6.24
N GLN A 369 -11.94 19.61 -6.95
CA GLN A 369 -11.21 20.50 -7.84
C GLN A 369 -10.19 21.40 -7.11
N GLN A 370 -10.52 21.89 -5.91
CA GLN A 370 -9.58 22.63 -5.06
C GLN A 370 -8.44 21.73 -4.56
N VAL A 371 -8.75 20.49 -4.18
CA VAL A 371 -7.75 19.48 -3.77
C VAL A 371 -6.80 19.20 -4.92
N THR A 372 -7.31 18.87 -6.11
CA THR A 372 -6.51 18.66 -7.33
C THR A 372 -5.60 19.85 -7.61
N SER A 373 -6.17 21.07 -7.68
CA SER A 373 -5.40 22.28 -7.99
C SER A 373 -4.25 22.53 -6.99
N SER A 374 -4.44 22.18 -5.73
CA SER A 374 -3.41 22.36 -4.70
C SER A 374 -2.36 21.26 -4.72
N LEU A 375 -2.74 20.01 -4.97
CA LEU A 375 -1.80 18.91 -5.15
C LEU A 375 -0.87 19.20 -6.35
N GLU A 376 -1.45 19.64 -7.47
CA GLU A 376 -0.73 19.97 -8.70
C GLU A 376 0.20 21.17 -8.55
N LYS A 377 -0.31 22.29 -8.00
CA LYS A 377 0.43 23.57 -8.01
C LYS A 377 1.33 23.77 -6.79
N ASN A 378 1.01 23.15 -5.65
CA ASN A 378 1.68 23.45 -4.38
C ASN A 378 2.42 22.24 -3.78
N LEU A 379 1.78 21.07 -3.70
CA LEU A 379 2.36 19.95 -2.94
C LEU A 379 3.40 19.17 -3.74
N ILE A 380 3.01 18.59 -4.88
CA ILE A 380 3.89 17.70 -5.67
C ILE A 380 5.17 18.43 -6.12
N PRO A 381 5.14 19.68 -6.62
CA PRO A 381 6.35 20.39 -7.01
C PRO A 381 7.33 20.68 -5.86
N ARG A 382 6.86 20.62 -4.60
CA ARG A 382 7.67 20.88 -3.40
C ARG A 382 8.19 19.61 -2.73
N LEU A 383 7.84 18.44 -3.24
CA LEU A 383 8.39 17.16 -2.76
C LEU A 383 9.91 17.12 -3.03
N SER A 384 10.70 17.15 -1.96
CA SER A 384 12.16 17.24 -2.05
C SER A 384 12.82 15.87 -2.19
N SER A 385 13.92 15.79 -2.94
CA SER A 385 14.76 14.57 -3.05
C SER A 385 15.40 14.13 -1.72
N SER A 386 15.41 15.00 -0.71
CA SER A 386 15.91 14.74 0.64
C SER A 386 14.93 15.31 1.67
N PRO A 387 13.87 14.57 2.02
CA PRO A 387 12.85 15.01 2.96
C PRO A 387 13.48 15.46 4.30
N PRO A 388 13.04 16.59 4.88
CA PRO A 388 13.65 17.17 6.08
C PRO A 388 13.39 16.35 7.36
N ASP A 389 12.30 15.57 7.39
CA ASP A 389 11.90 14.73 8.51
C ASP A 389 11.10 13.49 8.05
N ILE A 390 10.75 12.64 9.02
CA ILE A 390 9.99 11.39 8.81
C ILE A 390 8.55 11.68 8.34
N GLU A 391 7.94 12.79 8.78
CA GLU A 391 6.57 13.15 8.38
C GLU A 391 6.51 13.51 6.90
N ALA A 392 7.50 14.24 6.39
CA ALA A 392 7.65 14.52 4.97
C ALA A 392 7.89 13.23 4.16
N LEU A 393 8.60 12.24 4.71
CA LEU A 393 8.80 10.95 4.04
C LEU A 393 7.50 10.13 3.97
N ARG A 394 6.65 10.17 5.00
CA ARG A 394 5.36 9.46 5.00
C ARG A 394 4.36 9.99 3.97
N LEU A 395 4.50 11.24 3.50
CA LEU A 395 3.68 11.75 2.39
C LEU A 395 3.86 10.91 1.12
N TYR A 396 5.05 10.34 0.89
CA TYR A 396 5.31 9.44 -0.23
C TYR A 396 4.60 8.08 -0.08
N LEU A 397 4.17 7.71 1.13
CA LEU A 397 3.33 6.54 1.35
C LEU A 397 1.85 6.87 1.17
N THR A 398 1.37 7.96 1.78
CA THR A 398 -0.07 8.21 1.91
C THR A 398 -0.70 8.86 0.68
N LEU A 399 0.03 9.69 -0.08
CA LEU A 399 -0.56 10.45 -1.20
C LEU A 399 -1.19 9.57 -2.30
N PRO A 400 -0.59 8.43 -2.71
CA PRO A 400 -1.19 7.53 -3.69
C PRO A 400 -2.54 6.94 -3.28
N GLU A 401 -2.89 6.92 -1.98
CA GLU A 401 -4.19 6.45 -1.50
C GLU A 401 -5.32 7.49 -1.72
N CYS A 402 -4.99 8.67 -2.25
CA CYS A 402 -5.98 9.66 -2.63
C CYS A 402 -6.70 9.23 -3.92
N PRO A 403 -8.05 9.20 -3.96
CA PRO A 403 -8.80 8.71 -5.12
C PRO A 403 -8.57 9.53 -6.39
N LEU A 404 -8.10 10.77 -6.26
CA LEU A 404 -7.70 11.60 -7.40
C LEU A 404 -6.58 10.94 -8.21
N PHE A 405 -5.65 10.22 -7.58
CA PHE A 405 -4.58 9.52 -8.30
C PHE A 405 -5.10 8.44 -9.24
N SER A 406 -6.30 7.90 -8.99
CA SER A 406 -6.95 6.88 -9.84
C SER A 406 -7.84 7.48 -10.94
N ASP A 407 -7.94 8.82 -11.06
CA ASP A 407 -8.68 9.48 -12.13
C ASP A 407 -7.80 9.64 -13.40
N PRO A 408 -8.20 9.07 -14.56
CA PRO A 408 -7.48 9.21 -15.82
C PRO A 408 -7.15 10.65 -16.22
N ASN A 409 -7.97 11.63 -15.83
CA ASN A 409 -7.74 13.03 -16.16
C ASN A 409 -6.54 13.65 -15.43
N THR A 410 -6.14 13.05 -14.31
CA THR A 410 -5.08 13.60 -13.45
C THR A 410 -3.77 12.81 -13.52
N TYR A 411 -3.69 11.73 -14.30
CA TYR A 411 -2.47 10.90 -14.36
C TYR A 411 -1.23 11.72 -14.77
N VAL A 412 -1.38 12.60 -15.77
CA VAL A 412 -0.30 13.44 -16.30
C VAL A 412 0.10 14.55 -15.32
N THR A 413 -0.84 15.04 -14.49
CA THR A 413 -0.63 16.19 -13.60
C THR A 413 -0.30 15.80 -12.16
N LEU A 414 -0.75 14.63 -11.70
CA LEU A 414 -0.56 14.12 -10.34
C LEU A 414 0.29 12.85 -10.30
N ALA A 415 -0.19 11.74 -10.88
CA ALA A 415 0.43 10.42 -10.68
C ALA A 415 1.85 10.34 -11.24
N ILE A 416 2.09 10.87 -12.44
CA ILE A 416 3.42 10.88 -13.09
C ILE A 416 4.38 11.86 -12.41
N PRO A 417 4.01 13.14 -12.13
CA PRO A 417 4.86 14.05 -11.38
C PRO A 417 5.21 13.56 -9.97
N PHE A 418 4.29 12.88 -9.28
CA PHE A 418 4.56 12.23 -8.01
C PHE A 418 5.56 11.07 -8.16
N ALA A 419 5.39 10.20 -9.17
CA ALA A 419 6.35 9.13 -9.45
C ALA A 419 7.74 9.68 -9.74
N LYS A 420 7.83 10.79 -10.49
CA LYS A 420 9.09 11.50 -10.75
C LYS A 420 9.74 12.00 -9.46
N ALA A 421 8.96 12.57 -8.55
CA ALA A 421 9.45 13.02 -7.25
C ALA A 421 9.98 11.86 -6.41
N LEU A 422 9.29 10.71 -6.40
CA LEU A 422 9.69 9.50 -5.70
C LEU A 422 11.00 8.91 -6.27
N ILE A 423 11.11 8.80 -7.60
CA ILE A 423 12.33 8.31 -8.27
C ILE A 423 13.52 9.25 -8.02
N SER A 424 13.27 10.55 -7.80
CA SER A 424 14.31 11.53 -7.52
C SER A 424 14.84 11.51 -6.08
N LEU A 425 14.30 10.67 -5.20
CA LEU A 425 14.76 10.53 -3.82
C LEU A 425 16.21 10.01 -3.75
N LYS A 426 16.97 10.52 -2.78
CA LYS A 426 18.31 9.99 -2.46
C LYS A 426 18.21 8.56 -1.91
N GLU A 427 19.32 7.82 -1.97
CA GLU A 427 19.38 6.40 -1.57
C GLU A 427 18.89 6.14 -0.13
N ALA A 428 19.24 7.01 0.83
CA ALA A 428 18.87 6.80 2.23
C ALA A 428 17.34 6.88 2.48
N PRO A 429 16.63 7.97 2.08
CA PRO A 429 15.16 8.00 2.13
C PRO A 429 14.48 6.86 1.36
N LEU A 430 15.01 6.51 0.18
CA LEU A 430 14.45 5.44 -0.65
C LEU A 430 14.57 4.06 0.03
N LYS A 431 15.69 3.80 0.70
CA LYS A 431 15.90 2.56 1.48
C LYS A 431 14.93 2.46 2.66
N VAL A 432 14.63 3.57 3.34
CA VAL A 432 13.64 3.60 4.42
C VAL A 432 12.23 3.34 3.88
N LEU A 433 11.85 3.96 2.76
CA LEU A 433 10.57 3.67 2.09
C LEU A 433 10.48 2.21 1.65
N GLY A 434 11.55 1.64 1.12
CA GLY A 434 11.63 0.23 0.74
C GLY A 434 11.38 -0.71 1.91
N ASN A 435 12.02 -0.45 3.06
CA ASN A 435 11.76 -1.20 4.29
C ASN A 435 10.30 -1.08 4.73
N TRP A 436 9.69 0.10 4.65
CA TRP A 436 8.28 0.29 5.01
C TRP A 436 7.34 -0.45 4.06
N TRP A 437 7.59 -0.42 2.74
CA TRP A 437 6.80 -1.20 1.78
C TRP A 437 6.89 -2.70 2.06
N SER A 438 8.07 -3.21 2.44
CA SER A 438 8.24 -4.64 2.78
C SER A 438 7.39 -5.12 3.98
N GLN A 439 6.85 -4.19 4.78
CA GLN A 439 5.96 -4.49 5.91
C GLN A 439 4.48 -4.29 5.60
N PHE A 440 4.12 -3.86 4.41
CA PHE A 440 2.72 -3.61 4.07
C PHE A 440 1.92 -4.91 3.95
N GLU A 441 0.64 -4.83 4.31
CA GLU A 441 -0.32 -5.89 3.95
C GLU A 441 -0.45 -5.98 2.43
N ALA A 442 -0.56 -7.20 1.91
CA ALA A 442 -0.68 -7.49 0.47
C ALA A 442 -1.70 -6.60 -0.27
N PRO A 443 -2.92 -6.34 0.26
CA PRO A 443 -3.90 -5.50 -0.43
C PRO A 443 -3.48 -4.02 -0.57
N VAL A 444 -2.70 -3.49 0.37
CA VAL A 444 -2.22 -2.09 0.34
C VAL A 444 -1.16 -1.94 -0.75
N PHE A 445 -0.18 -2.84 -0.74
CA PHE A 445 0.89 -2.85 -1.72
C PHE A 445 0.35 -3.10 -3.14
N GLN A 446 -0.60 -4.03 -3.29
CA GLN A 446 -1.23 -4.32 -4.57
C GLN A 446 -1.97 -3.12 -5.19
N ARG A 447 -2.63 -2.27 -4.38
CA ARG A 447 -3.30 -1.06 -4.90
C ARG A 447 -2.32 -0.09 -5.56
N LEU A 448 -1.14 0.08 -4.97
CA LEU A 448 -0.11 0.96 -5.51
C LEU A 448 0.46 0.42 -6.84
N VAL A 449 0.68 -0.90 -6.91
CA VAL A 449 1.10 -1.57 -8.16
C VAL A 449 0.02 -1.40 -9.24
N GLU A 450 -1.24 -1.65 -8.91
CA GLU A 450 -2.36 -1.55 -9.85
C GLU A 450 -2.57 -0.12 -10.36
N LEU A 451 -2.45 0.89 -9.49
CA LEU A 451 -2.49 2.30 -9.87
C LEU A 451 -1.50 2.60 -11.02
N TYR A 452 -0.23 2.21 -10.86
CA TYR A 452 0.78 2.50 -11.87
C TYR A 452 0.72 1.60 -13.10
N LYS A 453 0.17 0.38 -13.00
CA LYS A 453 -0.19 -0.43 -14.18
C LYS A 453 -1.25 0.27 -15.03
N VAL A 454 -2.32 0.77 -14.40
CA VAL A 454 -3.39 1.49 -15.10
C VAL A 454 -2.85 2.78 -15.74
N VAL A 455 -1.94 3.50 -15.07
CA VAL A 455 -1.25 4.67 -15.67
C VAL A 455 -0.44 4.28 -16.91
N VAL A 456 0.31 3.18 -16.88
CA VAL A 456 1.05 2.68 -18.05
C VAL A 456 0.08 2.32 -19.18
N VAL A 457 -0.99 1.58 -18.91
CA VAL A 457 -2.01 1.21 -19.91
C VAL A 457 -2.66 2.46 -20.53
N TYR A 458 -2.96 3.48 -19.72
CA TYR A 458 -3.49 4.76 -20.20
C TYR A 458 -2.53 5.44 -21.17
N LEU A 459 -1.24 5.55 -20.81
CA LEU A 459 -0.23 6.14 -21.68
C LEU A 459 -0.13 5.36 -23.00
N LEU A 460 -0.07 4.03 -22.95
CA LEU A 460 0.02 3.19 -24.15
C LEU A 460 -1.21 3.33 -25.06
N LYS A 461 -2.41 3.44 -24.49
CA LYS A 461 -3.63 3.74 -25.26
C LYS A 461 -3.53 5.09 -25.97
N MET A 462 -3.01 6.13 -25.31
CA MET A 462 -2.76 7.42 -25.95
C MET A 462 -1.73 7.31 -27.09
N HIS A 463 -0.67 6.52 -26.91
CA HIS A 463 0.32 6.29 -27.95
C HIS A 463 -0.30 5.67 -29.21
N LYS A 464 -1.18 4.68 -29.04
CA LYS A 464 -1.88 3.98 -30.13
C LYS A 464 -2.82 4.90 -30.92
N VAL A 465 -3.45 5.89 -30.26
CA VAL A 465 -4.34 6.88 -30.92
C VAL A 465 -3.54 7.91 -31.74
N GLY A 466 -2.24 8.05 -31.48
CA GLY A 466 -1.32 8.91 -32.22
C GLY A 466 -0.94 10.16 -31.40
N VAL A 467 0.31 10.22 -30.95
CA VAL A 467 0.88 11.36 -30.21
C VAL A 467 1.59 12.29 -31.18
N PRO A 468 1.36 13.63 -31.14
CA PRO A 468 2.09 14.58 -31.97
C PRO A 468 3.62 14.47 -31.79
N HIS A 469 4.38 14.61 -32.88
CA HIS A 469 5.86 14.51 -32.84
C HIS A 469 6.51 15.51 -31.86
N SER A 470 5.88 16.66 -31.59
CA SER A 470 6.34 17.65 -30.62
C SER A 470 6.26 17.17 -29.16
N GLU A 471 5.34 16.26 -28.85
CA GLU A 471 5.08 15.77 -27.48
C GLU A 471 5.65 14.38 -27.22
N GLN A 472 6.17 13.71 -28.26
CA GLN A 472 6.67 12.35 -28.20
C GLN A 472 7.78 12.17 -27.16
N ARG A 473 8.69 13.15 -27.02
CA ARG A 473 9.77 13.11 -26.02
C ARG A 473 9.25 13.18 -24.58
N VAL A 474 8.22 13.99 -24.34
CA VAL A 474 7.59 14.15 -23.03
C VAL A 474 6.83 12.88 -22.67
N PHE A 475 6.09 12.34 -23.63
CA PHE A 475 5.39 11.07 -23.50
C PHE A 475 6.34 9.91 -23.15
N THR A 476 7.47 9.80 -23.87
CA THR A 476 8.50 8.79 -23.60
C THR A 476 9.04 8.91 -22.17
N CYS A 477 9.28 10.14 -21.69
CA CYS A 477 9.70 10.40 -20.30
C CYS A 477 8.64 9.97 -19.29
N PHE A 478 7.35 10.22 -19.56
CA PHE A 478 6.25 9.81 -18.69
C PHE A 478 6.13 8.29 -18.59
N LEU A 479 6.22 7.59 -19.72
CA LEU A 479 6.18 6.13 -19.76
C LEU A 479 7.38 5.51 -18.99
N ASP A 480 8.60 6.03 -19.21
CA ASP A 480 9.79 5.60 -18.46
C ASP A 480 9.63 5.83 -16.96
N THR A 481 9.06 6.97 -16.56
CA THR A 481 8.84 7.32 -15.15
C THR A 481 7.87 6.33 -14.48
N ALA A 482 6.75 6.01 -15.13
CA ALA A 482 5.79 5.05 -14.58
C ALA A 482 6.40 3.64 -14.48
N LEU A 483 7.13 3.19 -15.50
CA LEU A 483 7.79 1.88 -15.52
C LEU A 483 8.93 1.76 -14.48
N LYS A 484 9.73 2.82 -14.29
CA LYS A 484 10.76 2.87 -13.23
C LYS A 484 10.18 2.79 -11.84
N LEU A 485 9.01 3.39 -11.60
CA LEU A 485 8.37 3.26 -10.30
C LEU A 485 7.89 1.83 -10.07
N LEU A 486 7.31 1.19 -11.08
CA LEU A 486 6.97 -0.24 -11.00
C LEU A 486 8.21 -1.12 -10.78
N GLU A 487 9.36 -0.77 -11.37
CA GLU A 487 10.64 -1.46 -11.13
C GLU A 487 11.08 -1.33 -9.66
N ILE A 488 10.99 -0.13 -9.06
CA ILE A 488 11.29 0.08 -7.63
C ILE A 488 10.35 -0.76 -6.76
N LEU A 489 9.04 -0.77 -7.05
CA LEU A 489 8.07 -1.58 -6.29
C LEU A 489 8.39 -3.07 -6.44
N HIS A 490 8.69 -3.52 -7.65
CA HIS A 490 9.07 -4.91 -7.94
C HIS A 490 10.32 -5.37 -7.16
N VAL A 491 11.34 -4.52 -7.06
CA VAL A 491 12.55 -4.82 -6.26
C VAL A 491 12.23 -4.96 -4.77
N ASN A 492 11.34 -4.13 -4.24
CA ASN A 492 10.94 -4.19 -2.83
C ASN A 492 10.00 -5.36 -2.53
N GLU A 493 9.13 -5.75 -3.47
CA GLU A 493 8.33 -6.97 -3.36
C GLU A 493 9.22 -8.20 -3.21
N ARG A 494 10.24 -8.35 -4.06
CA ARG A 494 11.17 -9.50 -3.98
C ARG A 494 11.87 -9.65 -2.63
N ALA A 495 12.11 -8.55 -1.93
CA ALA A 495 12.71 -8.57 -0.61
C ALA A 495 11.70 -8.99 0.49
N GLY A 496 10.42 -8.66 0.31
CA GLY A 496 9.36 -8.88 1.31
C GLY A 496 8.40 -10.05 1.03
N HIS A 497 8.40 -10.65 -0.17
CA HIS A 497 7.42 -11.65 -0.63
C HIS A 497 5.96 -11.24 -0.35
N ILE A 498 5.62 -9.99 -0.72
CA ILE A 498 4.38 -9.33 -0.30
C ILE A 498 3.19 -9.78 -1.17
N ILE A 499 3.38 -9.85 -2.50
CA ILE A 499 2.35 -10.18 -3.48
C ILE A 499 2.91 -11.16 -4.52
N GLN A 500 2.05 -11.90 -5.20
CA GLN A 500 2.48 -12.80 -6.27
C GLN A 500 3.04 -12.02 -7.48
N TYR A 501 4.08 -12.56 -8.11
CA TYR A 501 4.78 -11.95 -9.24
C TYR A 501 3.86 -11.64 -10.44
N ASP A 502 2.84 -12.46 -10.66
CA ASP A 502 1.85 -12.30 -11.74
C ASP A 502 0.99 -11.04 -11.62
N ARG A 503 0.93 -10.43 -10.42
CA ARG A 503 0.21 -9.17 -10.20
C ARG A 503 0.82 -7.98 -10.92
N PHE A 504 2.10 -8.07 -11.32
CA PHE A 504 2.77 -7.05 -12.12
C PHE A 504 2.49 -7.17 -13.63
N TYR A 505 1.87 -8.26 -14.09
CA TYR A 505 1.56 -8.45 -15.51
C TYR A 505 0.53 -7.43 -16.01
N ILE A 506 0.79 -6.89 -17.20
CA ILE A 506 -0.14 -6.05 -17.95
C ILE A 506 -0.62 -6.88 -19.15
N HIS A 507 -1.79 -7.49 -19.03
CA HIS A 507 -2.32 -8.41 -20.04
C HIS A 507 -2.72 -7.69 -21.34
N GLU A 508 -3.02 -6.39 -21.28
CA GLU A 508 -3.40 -5.59 -22.45
C GLU A 508 -2.21 -5.22 -23.36
N LEU A 509 -0.98 -5.61 -23.01
CA LEU A 509 0.21 -5.25 -23.80
C LEU A 509 0.17 -5.80 -25.24
N ASP A 510 -0.33 -7.02 -25.44
CA ASP A 510 -0.40 -7.67 -26.78
C ASP A 510 -1.30 -6.86 -27.74
N ASP A 511 -2.33 -6.20 -27.22
CA ASP A 511 -3.23 -5.36 -28.01
C ASP A 511 -2.72 -3.93 -28.21
N LEU A 512 -1.89 -3.43 -27.29
CA LEU A 512 -1.48 -2.02 -27.25
C LEU A 512 -0.14 -1.76 -27.95
N ILE A 513 0.74 -2.75 -28.01
CA ILE A 513 2.11 -2.60 -28.50
C ILE A 513 2.45 -3.75 -29.44
N ASP A 514 3.21 -3.46 -30.50
CA ASP A 514 3.87 -4.50 -31.26
C ASP A 514 5.12 -5.00 -30.51
N ILE A 515 4.93 -6.06 -29.73
CA ILE A 515 5.97 -6.71 -28.91
C ILE A 515 7.20 -7.10 -29.76
N ARG A 516 7.02 -7.47 -31.04
CA ARG A 516 8.13 -7.89 -31.90
C ARG A 516 9.00 -6.71 -32.28
N ASN A 517 8.36 -5.58 -32.63
CA ASN A 517 9.07 -4.35 -32.96
C ASN A 517 9.77 -3.72 -31.74
N ASP A 518 9.16 -3.79 -30.54
CA ASP A 518 9.80 -3.36 -29.29
C ASP A 518 11.10 -4.15 -29.04
N TYR A 519 11.05 -5.48 -29.22
CA TYR A 519 12.22 -6.36 -29.10
C TYR A 519 13.34 -6.04 -30.08
N ILE A 520 13.00 -5.86 -31.36
CA ILE A 520 13.97 -5.51 -32.41
C ILE A 520 14.66 -4.18 -32.05
N THR A 521 13.88 -3.19 -31.62
CA THR A 521 14.39 -1.89 -31.20
C THR A 521 15.33 -2.02 -30.00
N TRP A 522 14.98 -2.85 -29.01
CA TRP A 522 15.79 -3.10 -27.83
C TRP A 522 17.14 -3.77 -28.16
N ILE A 523 17.16 -4.80 -29.02
CA ILE A 523 18.42 -5.41 -29.45
C ILE A 523 19.28 -4.42 -30.24
N GLN A 524 18.68 -3.67 -31.16
CA GLN A 524 19.40 -2.69 -31.98
C GLN A 524 20.06 -1.62 -31.10
N GLN A 525 19.38 -1.13 -30.07
CA GLN A 525 19.92 -0.19 -29.09
C GLN A 525 21.11 -0.77 -28.30
N GLN A 526 21.12 -2.08 -28.03
CA GLN A 526 22.24 -2.74 -27.36
C GLN A 526 23.44 -2.98 -28.29
N MET A 527 23.20 -3.25 -29.57
CA MET A 527 24.26 -3.53 -30.55
C MET A 527 24.94 -2.26 -31.07
N TYR A 528 24.18 -1.19 -31.27
CA TYR A 528 24.66 0.09 -31.78
C TYR A 528 24.56 1.13 -30.66
N SER A 529 25.66 1.32 -29.92
CA SER A 529 25.79 2.31 -28.83
C SER A 529 25.77 3.77 -29.35
N MET A 530 24.78 4.11 -30.17
CA MET A 530 24.58 5.44 -30.77
C MET A 530 23.08 5.75 -30.86
N ALA A 531 22.45 6.05 -29.73
CA ALA A 531 21.18 6.77 -29.71
C ALA A 531 20.97 7.44 -28.34
N HIS A 532 21.30 8.73 -28.23
CA HIS A 532 21.04 9.54 -27.02
C HIS A 532 19.59 10.06 -26.94
N ASP A 533 18.68 9.60 -27.80
CA ASP A 533 17.27 10.04 -27.85
C ASP A 533 16.33 8.89 -28.25
N SER A 534 16.60 7.67 -27.77
CA SER A 534 15.84 6.49 -28.19
C SER A 534 14.55 6.28 -27.38
N ALA A 535 13.51 5.78 -28.06
CA ALA A 535 12.24 5.39 -27.47
C ALA A 535 12.44 4.37 -26.32
N VAL A 536 11.61 4.48 -25.28
CA VAL A 536 11.57 3.53 -24.17
C VAL A 536 11.09 2.19 -24.69
N THR A 537 11.92 1.16 -24.52
CA THR A 537 11.56 -0.23 -24.84
C THR A 537 11.06 -0.94 -23.60
N LEU A 538 9.90 -1.57 -23.66
CA LEU A 538 9.36 -2.32 -22.52
C LEU A 538 10.19 -3.55 -22.19
N CYS A 539 10.96 -4.09 -23.14
CA CYS A 539 11.95 -5.15 -22.91
C CYS A 539 12.97 -4.84 -21.79
N LYS A 540 13.14 -3.57 -21.41
CA LYS A 540 13.94 -3.16 -20.24
C LYS A 540 13.29 -3.56 -18.90
N TYR A 541 11.97 -3.73 -18.87
CA TYR A 541 11.16 -3.99 -17.67
C TYR A 541 10.44 -5.34 -17.78
N PRO A 542 11.15 -6.49 -17.78
CA PRO A 542 10.58 -7.80 -18.12
C PRO A 542 9.45 -8.30 -17.21
N PHE A 543 9.31 -7.73 -16.00
CA PHE A 543 8.29 -8.11 -15.04
C PHE A 543 6.87 -7.68 -15.44
N VAL A 544 6.72 -6.74 -16.39
CA VAL A 544 5.39 -6.31 -16.88
C VAL A 544 4.80 -7.26 -17.92
N PHE A 545 5.64 -8.06 -18.57
CA PHE A 545 5.19 -9.04 -19.56
C PHE A 545 4.71 -10.31 -18.87
N ASP A 546 3.56 -10.79 -19.31
CA ASP A 546 3.12 -12.14 -18.97
C ASP A 546 3.89 -13.20 -19.76
N ALA A 547 3.62 -14.45 -19.44
CA ALA A 547 4.30 -15.59 -20.06
C ALA A 547 3.99 -15.71 -21.58
N GLN A 548 2.84 -15.22 -22.04
CA GLN A 548 2.49 -15.22 -23.46
C GLN A 548 3.34 -14.21 -24.24
N ALA A 549 3.41 -12.97 -23.74
CA ALA A 549 4.22 -11.92 -24.33
C ALA A 549 5.71 -12.30 -24.38
N LYS A 550 6.25 -12.88 -23.30
CA LYS A 550 7.64 -13.38 -23.28
C LYS A 550 7.88 -14.51 -24.27
N THR A 551 6.90 -15.39 -24.46
CA THR A 551 6.98 -16.42 -25.50
C THR A 551 7.06 -15.79 -26.89
N THR A 552 6.27 -14.74 -27.17
CA THR A 552 6.37 -13.98 -28.43
C THR A 552 7.74 -13.32 -28.61
N LEU A 553 8.36 -12.82 -27.53
CA LEU A 553 9.74 -12.30 -27.56
C LEU A 553 10.74 -13.39 -27.95
N LEU A 554 10.64 -14.57 -27.33
CA LEU A 554 11.52 -15.71 -27.62
C LEU A 554 11.32 -16.22 -29.06
N GLN A 555 10.08 -16.26 -29.54
CA GLN A 555 9.75 -16.59 -30.93
C GLN A 555 10.43 -15.64 -31.91
N THR A 556 10.36 -14.34 -31.62
CA THR A 556 10.96 -13.30 -32.45
C THR A 556 12.48 -13.42 -32.45
N ASP A 557 13.10 -13.65 -31.30
CA ASP A 557 14.54 -13.90 -31.17
C ASP A 557 14.99 -15.15 -31.94
N ALA A 558 14.25 -16.25 -31.82
CA ALA A 558 14.55 -17.48 -32.52
C ALA A 558 14.48 -17.28 -34.04
N VAL A 559 13.44 -16.63 -34.56
CA VAL A 559 13.31 -16.34 -36.00
C VAL A 559 14.44 -15.44 -36.50
N ILE A 560 14.79 -14.37 -35.76
CA ILE A 560 15.90 -13.48 -36.12
C ILE A 560 17.22 -14.24 -36.16
N GLN A 561 17.51 -15.03 -35.13
CA GLN A 561 18.74 -15.83 -35.06
C GLN A 561 18.80 -16.89 -36.17
N MET A 562 17.68 -17.54 -36.49
CA MET A 562 17.58 -18.48 -37.60
C MET A 562 17.87 -17.79 -38.93
N GLN A 563 17.28 -16.61 -39.16
CA GLN A 563 17.51 -15.85 -40.39
C GLN A 563 18.97 -15.40 -40.51
N MET A 564 19.57 -14.91 -39.42
CA MET A 564 20.99 -14.56 -39.38
C MET A 564 21.90 -15.75 -39.66
N ALA A 565 21.58 -16.93 -39.13
CA ALA A 565 22.35 -18.16 -39.36
C ALA A 565 22.22 -18.64 -40.82
N VAL A 566 21.02 -18.53 -41.42
CA VAL A 566 20.80 -18.81 -42.85
C VAL A 566 21.57 -17.84 -43.73
N ASP A 567 21.51 -16.54 -43.45
CA ASP A 567 22.26 -15.52 -44.19
C ASP A 567 23.77 -15.73 -44.07
N GLN A 568 24.26 -16.11 -42.89
CA GLN A 568 25.67 -16.46 -42.69
C GLN A 568 26.07 -17.71 -43.49
N ALA A 569 25.24 -18.75 -43.48
CA ALA A 569 25.46 -19.96 -44.26
C ALA A 569 25.44 -19.68 -45.77
N GLN A 570 24.52 -18.84 -46.25
CA GLN A 570 24.46 -18.41 -47.64
C GLN A 570 25.68 -17.58 -48.04
N ARG A 571 26.14 -16.65 -47.19
CA ARG A 571 27.38 -15.90 -47.42
C ARG A 571 28.60 -16.81 -47.47
N GLN A 572 28.69 -17.80 -46.58
CA GLN A 572 29.76 -18.79 -46.60
C GLN A 572 29.71 -19.66 -47.87
N ASN A 573 28.51 -20.08 -48.28
CA ASN A 573 28.32 -20.83 -49.54
C ASN A 573 28.69 -20.00 -50.75
N PHE A 574 28.28 -18.72 -50.80
CA PHE A 574 28.71 -17.81 -51.84
C PHE A 574 30.23 -17.67 -51.85
N SER A 575 30.87 -17.52 -50.68
CA SER A 575 32.33 -17.48 -50.57
C SER A 575 33.00 -18.78 -51.02
N SER A 576 32.43 -19.95 -50.75
CA SER A 576 32.94 -21.26 -51.17
C SER A 576 32.95 -21.45 -52.69
N MET A 577 32.04 -20.77 -53.40
CA MET A 577 32.02 -20.77 -54.87
C MET A 577 33.23 -20.07 -55.48
N PHE A 578 33.84 -19.10 -54.76
CA PHE A 578 34.98 -18.32 -55.25
C PHE A 578 36.31 -18.67 -54.56
N LEU A 579 36.29 -19.35 -53.40
CA LEU A 579 37.48 -19.71 -52.61
C LEU A 579 37.46 -21.21 -52.25
N PRO A 580 38.34 -22.06 -52.84
CA PRO A 580 38.34 -23.51 -52.64
C PRO A 580 38.62 -24.00 -51.21
N VAL A 581 39.13 -23.12 -50.34
CA VAL A 581 39.50 -23.45 -48.95
C VAL A 581 38.28 -23.39 -48.01
N VAL A 582 37.17 -22.80 -48.44
CA VAL A 582 35.95 -22.64 -47.64
C VAL A 582 34.97 -23.73 -48.04
N GLU A 583 34.66 -24.66 -47.12
CA GLU A 583 33.64 -25.69 -47.35
C GLU A 583 32.23 -25.08 -47.38
N SER A 584 31.38 -25.61 -48.26
CA SER A 584 29.97 -25.29 -48.30
C SER A 584 29.24 -25.93 -47.10
N VAL A 585 28.23 -25.24 -46.61
CA VAL A 585 27.45 -25.60 -45.42
C VAL A 585 25.96 -25.62 -45.74
N ASN A 586 25.22 -26.53 -45.10
CA ASN A 586 23.78 -26.58 -45.27
C ASN A 586 23.11 -25.39 -44.55
N PRO A 587 22.14 -24.68 -45.16
CA PRO A 587 21.40 -23.61 -44.49
C PRO A 587 20.46 -24.09 -43.38
N CYS A 588 20.11 -25.38 -43.34
CA CYS A 588 19.29 -26.00 -42.29
C CYS A 588 20.09 -27.00 -41.46
N LEU A 589 19.68 -27.22 -40.22
CA LEU A 589 20.10 -28.36 -39.42
C LEU A 589 19.22 -29.55 -39.81
N ILE A 590 19.79 -30.53 -40.52
CA ILE A 590 19.05 -31.70 -41.00
C ILE A 590 19.31 -32.88 -40.07
N LEU A 591 18.26 -33.41 -39.47
CA LEU A 591 18.28 -34.67 -38.72
C LEU A 591 17.65 -35.77 -39.57
N ILE A 592 18.47 -36.74 -39.99
CA ILE A 592 18.02 -37.93 -40.70
C ILE A 592 18.01 -39.09 -39.70
N VAL A 593 16.84 -39.63 -39.40
CA VAL A 593 16.65 -40.59 -38.30
C VAL A 593 15.80 -41.78 -38.72
N ARG A 594 16.12 -42.97 -38.19
CA ARG A 594 15.28 -44.17 -38.30
C ARG A 594 14.40 -44.30 -37.06
N ARG A 595 13.14 -44.71 -37.22
CA ARG A 595 12.20 -44.89 -36.08
C ARG A 595 12.72 -45.86 -35.03
N GLU A 596 13.38 -46.93 -35.47
CA GLU A 596 13.93 -47.98 -34.61
C GLU A 596 15.20 -47.56 -33.85
N ASN A 597 15.89 -46.51 -34.30
CA ASN A 597 17.17 -46.05 -33.72
C ASN A 597 17.23 -44.52 -33.62
N ILE A 598 16.13 -43.91 -33.17
CA ILE A 598 15.98 -42.45 -33.15
C ILE A 598 17.03 -41.78 -32.25
N VAL A 599 17.34 -42.37 -31.08
CA VAL A 599 18.37 -41.86 -30.16
C VAL A 599 19.75 -41.91 -30.81
N GLY A 600 20.19 -43.07 -31.28
CA GLY A 600 21.53 -43.27 -31.83
C GLY A 600 21.81 -42.39 -33.05
N ASP A 601 20.87 -42.35 -34.01
CA ASP A 601 21.01 -41.55 -35.23
C ASP A 601 21.06 -40.04 -34.89
N THR A 602 20.23 -39.59 -33.93
CA THR A 602 20.24 -38.20 -33.45
C THR A 602 21.57 -37.84 -32.80
N MET A 603 22.13 -38.72 -31.97
CA MET A 603 23.41 -38.49 -31.31
C MET A 603 24.54 -38.28 -32.33
N GLU A 604 24.58 -39.12 -33.37
CA GLU A 604 25.65 -39.09 -34.36
C GLU A 604 25.66 -37.75 -35.11
N VAL A 605 24.47 -37.25 -35.48
CA VAL A 605 24.35 -35.97 -36.20
C VAL A 605 24.69 -34.79 -35.28
N LEU A 606 24.16 -34.76 -34.05
CA LEU A 606 24.38 -33.65 -33.12
C LEU A 606 25.82 -33.56 -32.62
N ARG A 607 26.55 -34.69 -32.50
CA ARG A 607 27.99 -34.71 -32.18
C ARG A 607 28.86 -34.13 -33.30
N LYS A 608 28.47 -34.33 -34.56
CA LYS A 608 29.19 -33.80 -35.74
C LYS A 608 28.87 -32.33 -36.04
N SER A 609 27.81 -31.79 -35.46
CA SER A 609 27.32 -30.44 -35.73
C SER A 609 28.14 -29.36 -35.01
N LYS A 610 28.37 -28.21 -35.66
CA LYS A 610 29.05 -27.05 -35.04
C LYS A 610 28.04 -26.20 -34.26
N ASN A 611 28.54 -25.37 -33.34
CA ASN A 611 27.68 -24.53 -32.49
C ASN A 611 26.73 -23.60 -33.28
N VAL A 612 27.18 -23.11 -34.43
CA VAL A 612 26.37 -22.24 -35.32
C VAL A 612 25.23 -23.02 -35.97
N ASP A 613 25.38 -24.33 -36.15
CA ASP A 613 24.37 -25.17 -36.80
C ASP A 613 23.11 -25.34 -35.95
N TYR A 614 23.22 -25.32 -34.62
CA TYR A 614 22.04 -25.42 -33.73
C TYR A 614 21.11 -24.20 -33.81
N LYS A 615 21.57 -23.08 -34.38
CA LYS A 615 20.78 -21.87 -34.61
C LYS A 615 20.10 -21.86 -35.97
N LYS A 616 20.36 -22.84 -36.84
CA LYS A 616 19.71 -22.95 -38.13
C LYS A 616 18.29 -23.53 -37.99
N PRO A 617 17.39 -23.28 -38.96
CA PRO A 617 16.10 -23.95 -39.02
C PRO A 617 16.28 -25.47 -38.98
N LEU A 618 15.56 -26.14 -38.07
CA LEU A 618 15.57 -27.59 -37.96
C LEU A 618 14.71 -28.21 -39.06
N LYS A 619 15.21 -29.27 -39.68
CA LYS A 619 14.47 -30.13 -40.61
C LYS A 619 14.66 -31.59 -40.21
N VAL A 620 13.57 -32.30 -39.98
CA VAL A 620 13.62 -33.74 -39.62
C VAL A 620 13.15 -34.59 -40.80
N ILE A 621 13.87 -35.69 -41.06
CA ILE A 621 13.59 -36.65 -42.13
C ILE A 621 13.63 -38.06 -41.55
N PHE A 622 12.50 -38.77 -41.59
CA PHE A 622 12.45 -40.20 -41.31
C PHE A 622 12.87 -40.99 -42.55
N VAL A 623 13.82 -41.89 -42.37
CA VAL A 623 14.35 -42.71 -43.49
C VAL A 623 13.24 -43.59 -44.05
N GLY A 624 12.97 -43.45 -45.36
CA GLY A 624 11.94 -44.23 -46.07
C GLY A 624 10.56 -43.58 -46.14
N GLU A 625 10.40 -42.35 -45.64
CA GLU A 625 9.11 -41.63 -45.64
C GLU A 625 9.15 -40.37 -46.53
N GLU A 626 8.23 -40.25 -47.48
CA GLU A 626 8.04 -39.04 -48.31
C GLU A 626 7.17 -38.01 -47.56
N ALA A 627 7.70 -37.44 -46.47
CA ALA A 627 7.02 -36.39 -45.72
C ALA A 627 7.68 -35.02 -45.94
N VAL A 628 6.87 -34.00 -46.25
CA VAL A 628 7.33 -32.60 -46.28
C VAL A 628 7.20 -32.04 -44.87
N ASP A 629 8.33 -31.67 -44.25
CA ASP A 629 8.38 -31.07 -42.90
C ASP A 629 7.76 -29.67 -42.89
N ALA A 630 6.44 -29.61 -42.73
CA ALA A 630 5.67 -28.40 -42.45
C ALA A 630 5.48 -28.15 -40.94
N GLY A 631 6.26 -28.82 -40.06
CA GLY A 631 6.17 -28.74 -38.60
C GLY A 631 5.63 -29.99 -37.90
N GLY A 632 4.80 -30.80 -38.57
CA GLY A 632 4.26 -32.03 -37.98
C GLY A 632 5.33 -33.09 -37.70
N VAL A 633 6.26 -33.28 -38.64
CA VAL A 633 7.37 -34.24 -38.51
C VAL A 633 8.31 -33.86 -37.35
N ARG A 634 8.59 -32.56 -37.16
CA ARG A 634 9.36 -32.06 -36.02
C ARG A 634 8.67 -32.34 -34.69
N LYS A 635 7.36 -32.06 -34.60
CA LYS A 635 6.58 -32.33 -33.39
C LYS A 635 6.62 -33.81 -33.03
N GLU A 636 6.42 -34.67 -34.02
CA GLU A 636 6.52 -36.13 -33.85
C GLU A 636 7.89 -36.57 -33.34
N PHE A 637 8.96 -36.08 -33.97
CA PHE A 637 10.32 -36.37 -33.58
C PHE A 637 10.58 -36.02 -32.11
N PHE A 638 10.22 -34.81 -31.67
CA PHE A 638 10.41 -34.38 -30.28
C PHE A 638 9.60 -35.24 -29.29
N LEU A 639 8.36 -35.62 -29.62
CA LEU A 639 7.56 -36.49 -28.75
C LEU A 639 8.19 -37.88 -28.60
N LEU A 640 8.68 -38.47 -29.71
CA LEU A 640 9.30 -39.79 -29.69
C LEU A 640 10.64 -39.79 -28.94
N ILE A 641 11.54 -38.86 -29.28
CA ILE A 641 12.88 -38.82 -28.71
C ILE A 641 12.84 -38.51 -27.20
N MET A 642 11.94 -37.63 -26.75
CA MET A 642 11.83 -37.25 -25.34
C MET A 642 11.24 -38.38 -24.50
N ARG A 643 10.24 -39.09 -25.02
CA ARG A 643 9.69 -40.28 -24.36
C ARG A 643 10.74 -41.36 -24.17
N GLU A 644 11.64 -41.54 -25.14
CA GLU A 644 12.69 -42.55 -25.05
C GLU A 644 13.84 -42.10 -24.14
N LEU A 645 14.34 -40.87 -24.28
CA LEU A 645 15.46 -40.36 -23.48
C LEU A 645 15.13 -40.19 -21.99
N LEU A 646 13.87 -39.91 -21.64
CA LEU A 646 13.44 -39.69 -20.26
C LEU A 646 12.91 -40.96 -19.60
N ASP A 647 12.91 -42.08 -20.32
CA ASP A 647 12.47 -43.37 -19.78
C ASP A 647 13.40 -43.80 -18.62
N PRO A 648 12.87 -44.00 -17.41
CA PRO A 648 13.66 -44.42 -16.25
C PRO A 648 14.45 -45.72 -16.48
N LYS A 649 14.09 -46.55 -17.46
CA LYS A 649 14.81 -47.80 -17.79
C LYS A 649 16.30 -47.59 -18.12
N TYR A 650 16.67 -46.40 -18.59
CA TYR A 650 18.05 -46.07 -18.95
C TYR A 650 18.89 -45.61 -17.75
N GLY A 651 18.30 -45.46 -16.55
CA GLY A 651 19.05 -45.12 -15.34
C GLY A 651 19.70 -43.72 -15.34
N MET A 652 19.29 -42.83 -16.25
CA MET A 652 19.72 -41.42 -16.25
C MET A 652 18.91 -40.57 -15.26
N PHE A 653 17.62 -40.91 -15.09
CA PHE A 653 16.69 -40.21 -14.21
C PHE A 653 16.00 -41.18 -13.25
N ARG A 654 15.82 -40.75 -12.00
CA ARG A 654 15.04 -41.43 -10.98
C ARG A 654 13.59 -40.98 -11.05
N TYR A 655 12.67 -41.93 -11.04
CA TYR A 655 11.23 -41.68 -10.93
C TYR A 655 10.79 -41.62 -9.46
N TYR A 656 9.97 -40.63 -9.12
CA TYR A 656 9.39 -40.45 -7.79
C TYR A 656 7.88 -40.74 -7.87
N GLU A 657 7.43 -41.85 -7.28
CA GLU A 657 6.06 -42.35 -7.44
C GLU A 657 5.00 -41.37 -6.89
N GLU A 658 5.27 -40.73 -5.75
CA GLU A 658 4.34 -39.80 -5.10
C GLU A 658 4.05 -38.55 -5.95
N SER A 659 5.10 -37.93 -6.48
CA SER A 659 5.01 -36.71 -7.28
C SER A 659 4.79 -36.99 -8.77
N ARG A 660 5.06 -38.23 -9.22
CA ARG A 660 5.10 -38.64 -10.63
C ARG A 660 6.10 -37.85 -11.46
N LEU A 661 7.13 -37.32 -10.80
CA LEU A 661 8.19 -36.54 -11.42
C LEU A 661 9.47 -37.36 -11.56
N ILE A 662 10.34 -36.90 -12.44
CA ILE A 662 11.70 -37.42 -12.61
C ILE A 662 12.74 -36.39 -12.16
N TRP A 663 13.85 -36.88 -11.62
CA TRP A 663 15.04 -36.07 -11.31
C TRP A 663 16.31 -36.80 -11.70
N PHE A 664 17.42 -36.08 -11.86
CA PHE A 664 18.72 -36.67 -12.20
C PHE A 664 19.10 -37.76 -11.18
N ALA A 665 19.52 -38.92 -11.68
CA ALA A 665 20.05 -39.98 -10.81
C ALA A 665 21.41 -39.53 -10.26
N ASN A 666 21.61 -39.66 -8.95
CA ASN A 666 22.88 -39.35 -8.28
C ASN A 666 24.03 -40.27 -8.71
N LYS A 667 23.72 -41.52 -9.09
CA LYS A 667 24.64 -42.50 -9.67
C LYS A 667 24.00 -43.06 -10.94
N THR A 668 24.69 -42.91 -12.06
CA THR A 668 24.26 -43.41 -13.37
C THR A 668 25.42 -44.17 -14.02
N PHE A 669 25.12 -45.17 -14.84
CA PHE A 669 26.11 -45.92 -15.63
C PHE A 669 26.27 -45.38 -17.05
N GLU A 670 25.48 -44.36 -17.41
CA GLU A 670 25.49 -43.75 -18.73
C GLU A 670 26.53 -42.62 -18.84
N ASP A 671 26.91 -42.32 -20.08
CA ASP A 671 27.89 -41.28 -20.40
C ASP A 671 27.33 -39.88 -20.09
N ILE A 672 28.18 -39.01 -19.51
CA ILE A 672 27.88 -37.61 -19.21
C ILE A 672 27.47 -36.84 -20.48
N ASP A 673 28.02 -37.25 -21.63
CA ASP A 673 27.66 -36.71 -22.95
C ASP A 673 26.17 -36.82 -23.28
N LEU A 674 25.47 -37.86 -22.80
CA LEU A 674 24.03 -38.03 -23.02
C LEU A 674 23.24 -36.90 -22.35
N PHE A 675 23.66 -36.46 -21.16
CA PHE A 675 23.01 -35.33 -20.48
C PHE A 675 23.19 -34.03 -21.28
N HIS A 676 24.38 -33.80 -21.85
CA HIS A 676 24.61 -32.69 -22.77
C HIS A 676 23.66 -32.74 -23.97
N LEU A 677 23.48 -33.92 -24.56
CA LEU A 677 22.59 -34.12 -25.70
C LEU A 677 21.12 -33.85 -25.35
N ILE A 678 20.64 -34.38 -24.23
CA ILE A 678 19.27 -34.14 -23.75
C ILE A 678 19.06 -32.64 -23.55
N GLY A 679 20.07 -31.94 -23.00
CA GLY A 679 20.08 -30.48 -22.91
C GLY A 679 19.90 -29.80 -24.27
N VAL A 680 20.69 -30.20 -25.28
CA VAL A 680 20.59 -29.68 -26.67
C VAL A 680 19.20 -29.95 -27.26
N ILE A 681 18.64 -31.15 -27.08
CA ILE A 681 17.32 -31.53 -27.60
C ILE A 681 16.22 -30.70 -26.93
N CYS A 682 16.29 -30.50 -25.61
CA CYS A 682 15.37 -29.62 -24.87
C CYS A 682 15.45 -28.19 -25.38
N GLY A 683 16.66 -27.68 -25.63
CA GLY A 683 16.88 -26.36 -26.22
C GLY A 683 16.31 -26.27 -27.65
N LEU A 684 16.53 -27.30 -28.49
CA LEU A 684 15.98 -27.34 -29.85
C LEU A 684 14.45 -27.38 -29.86
N ALA A 685 13.82 -28.08 -28.93
CA ALA A 685 12.36 -28.11 -28.80
C ALA A 685 11.80 -26.70 -28.52
N ILE A 686 12.40 -25.97 -27.57
CA ILE A 686 12.05 -24.59 -27.24
C ILE A 686 12.30 -23.65 -28.41
N TYR A 687 13.48 -23.74 -29.02
CA TYR A 687 13.89 -22.90 -30.15
C TYR A 687 12.99 -23.10 -31.38
N ASN A 688 12.39 -24.29 -31.53
CA ASN A 688 11.41 -24.62 -32.57
C ASN A 688 9.96 -24.55 -32.09
N LEU A 689 9.69 -23.98 -30.91
CA LEU A 689 8.34 -23.71 -30.39
C LEU A 689 7.46 -24.97 -30.26
N THR A 690 8.09 -26.10 -29.97
CA THR A 690 7.43 -27.39 -29.80
C THR A 690 7.29 -27.69 -28.31
N ILE A 691 6.05 -27.93 -27.88
CA ILE A 691 5.76 -28.37 -26.51
C ILE A 691 6.22 -29.80 -26.35
N VAL A 692 6.89 -30.05 -25.24
CA VAL A 692 7.41 -31.37 -24.87
C VAL A 692 6.96 -31.70 -23.47
N ASP A 693 6.64 -32.97 -23.24
CA ASP A 693 6.19 -33.44 -21.95
C ASP A 693 7.40 -33.73 -21.04
N LEU A 694 7.79 -32.71 -20.26
CA LEU A 694 8.89 -32.79 -19.29
C LEU A 694 8.34 -32.94 -17.88
N HIS A 695 8.48 -34.15 -17.33
CA HIS A 695 8.07 -34.49 -15.98
C HIS A 695 9.07 -34.03 -14.90
N PHE A 696 9.68 -32.86 -15.06
CA PHE A 696 10.63 -32.31 -14.08
C PHE A 696 9.97 -31.29 -13.16
N PRO A 697 10.42 -31.17 -11.89
CA PRO A 697 9.98 -30.13 -10.97
C PRO A 697 10.42 -28.73 -11.43
N VAL A 698 9.81 -27.69 -10.84
CA VAL A 698 10.17 -26.27 -11.03
C VAL A 698 11.67 -26.02 -10.76
N ALA A 699 12.29 -26.82 -9.89
CA ALA A 699 13.73 -26.78 -9.61
C ALA A 699 14.61 -26.83 -10.88
N LEU A 700 14.24 -27.63 -11.89
CA LEU A 700 14.99 -27.70 -13.15
C LEU A 700 15.07 -26.32 -13.82
N TYR A 701 13.91 -25.67 -13.95
CA TYR A 701 13.75 -24.39 -14.61
C TYR A 701 14.40 -23.25 -13.82
N LYS A 702 14.39 -23.33 -12.47
CA LYS A 702 15.18 -22.43 -11.62
C LYS A 702 16.66 -22.55 -11.93
N LYS A 703 17.20 -23.76 -11.96
CA LYS A 703 18.64 -23.99 -12.23
C LYS A 703 19.01 -23.59 -13.66
N LEU A 704 18.16 -23.82 -14.66
CA LEU A 704 18.37 -23.35 -16.03
C LEU A 704 18.44 -21.82 -16.13
N LEU A 705 17.70 -21.10 -15.27
CA LEU A 705 17.73 -19.64 -15.14
C LEU A 705 18.79 -19.14 -14.13
N LYS A 706 19.74 -20.01 -13.72
CA LYS A 706 20.81 -19.70 -12.74
C LYS A 706 20.25 -19.23 -11.38
N ARG A 707 19.10 -19.76 -10.97
CA ARG A 707 18.49 -19.52 -9.65
C ARG A 707 18.57 -20.78 -8.78
N ASN A 708 18.67 -20.57 -7.47
CA ASN A 708 18.74 -21.66 -6.51
C ASN A 708 17.35 -22.24 -6.21
N PRO A 709 17.21 -23.58 -6.18
CA PRO A 709 16.02 -24.24 -5.66
C PRO A 709 15.79 -23.95 -4.17
N THR A 710 14.53 -24.03 -3.76
CA THR A 710 14.04 -23.74 -2.40
C THR A 710 13.36 -24.97 -1.80
N LEU A 711 12.99 -24.91 -0.52
CA LEU A 711 12.26 -25.98 0.17
C LEU A 711 10.93 -26.32 -0.52
N ASP A 712 10.25 -25.34 -1.12
CA ASP A 712 9.00 -25.59 -1.87
C ASP A 712 9.22 -26.45 -3.12
N ASP A 713 10.39 -26.35 -3.77
CA ASP A 713 10.71 -27.24 -4.88
C ASP A 713 10.97 -28.67 -4.40
N LEU A 714 11.49 -28.82 -3.18
CA LEU A 714 11.65 -30.13 -2.55
C LEU A 714 10.30 -30.73 -2.18
N LYS A 715 9.32 -29.91 -1.73
CA LYS A 715 7.93 -30.36 -1.52
C LYS A 715 7.26 -30.81 -2.82
N GLU A 716 7.61 -30.22 -3.96
CA GLU A 716 7.12 -30.66 -5.27
C GLU A 716 7.71 -32.03 -5.65
N LEU A 717 9.02 -32.21 -5.49
CA LEU A 717 9.71 -33.45 -5.87
C LEU A 717 9.46 -34.62 -4.88
N MET A 718 9.61 -34.34 -3.58
CA MET A 718 9.51 -35.29 -2.45
C MET A 718 8.56 -34.73 -1.38
N PRO A 719 7.23 -34.84 -1.58
CA PRO A 719 6.23 -34.19 -0.73
C PRO A 719 6.34 -34.50 0.76
N ASP A 720 6.66 -35.74 1.11
CA ASP A 720 6.76 -36.16 2.50
C ASP A 720 8.02 -35.58 3.18
N VAL A 721 9.18 -35.71 2.56
CA VAL A 721 10.45 -35.14 3.08
C VAL A 721 10.36 -33.61 3.17
N GLY A 722 9.81 -32.95 2.15
CA GLY A 722 9.63 -31.50 2.15
C GLY A 722 8.69 -31.02 3.25
N ARG A 723 7.62 -31.77 3.56
CA ARG A 723 6.71 -31.48 4.69
C ARG A 723 7.38 -31.70 6.03
N SER A 724 8.17 -32.76 6.20
CA SER A 724 8.93 -33.02 7.43
C SER A 724 9.98 -31.93 7.71
N LEU A 725 10.70 -31.47 6.69
CA LEU A 725 11.66 -30.37 6.85
C LEU A 725 10.97 -29.02 7.14
N GLN A 726 9.77 -28.79 6.59
CA GLN A 726 8.96 -27.63 6.96
C GLN A 726 8.51 -27.72 8.43
N GLN A 727 8.08 -28.90 8.89
CA GLN A 727 7.71 -29.12 10.29
C GLN A 727 8.87 -28.85 11.26
N LEU A 728 10.12 -29.18 10.87
CA LEU A 728 11.31 -28.84 11.64
C LEU A 728 11.51 -27.31 11.77
N LEU A 729 11.26 -26.55 10.70
CA LEU A 729 11.34 -25.09 10.72
C LEU A 729 10.21 -24.46 11.54
N ASP A 730 9.01 -25.01 11.44
CA ASP A 730 7.80 -24.49 12.10
C ASP A 730 7.69 -24.95 13.57
N TYR A 731 8.59 -25.82 14.03
CA TYR A 731 8.61 -26.32 15.41
C TYR A 731 8.88 -25.18 16.40
N THR A 732 8.06 -25.09 17.46
CA THR A 732 8.09 -23.94 18.39
C THR A 732 8.67 -24.25 19.76
N GLU A 733 8.92 -25.54 20.07
CA GLU A 733 9.46 -25.95 21.37
C GLU A 733 11.00 -25.95 21.37
N ASP A 734 11.59 -25.77 22.55
CA ASP A 734 13.05 -25.58 22.72
C ASP A 734 13.85 -26.90 22.70
N ASP A 735 13.21 -28.05 22.45
CA ASP A 735 13.77 -29.41 22.54
C ASP A 735 13.99 -30.08 21.17
N VAL A 736 14.41 -29.31 20.17
CA VAL A 736 14.64 -29.79 18.79
C VAL A 736 15.62 -30.97 18.76
N GLU A 737 16.70 -30.89 19.54
CA GLU A 737 17.73 -31.92 19.61
C GLU A 737 17.16 -33.26 20.10
N ASP A 738 16.37 -33.22 21.16
CA ASP A 738 15.78 -34.41 21.80
C ASP A 738 14.62 -34.98 20.97
N THR A 739 13.83 -34.11 20.33
CA THR A 739 12.65 -34.52 19.55
C THR A 739 13.02 -35.11 18.20
N PHE A 740 13.93 -34.47 17.46
CA PHE A 740 14.26 -34.87 16.09
C PHE A 740 15.51 -35.74 16.01
N CYS A 741 16.46 -35.59 16.95
CA CYS A 741 17.70 -36.38 17.00
C CYS A 741 18.46 -36.44 15.66
N LEU A 742 18.50 -35.32 14.93
CA LEU A 742 19.16 -35.20 13.63
C LEU A 742 20.59 -34.70 13.76
N ASN A 743 21.45 -35.13 12.86
CA ASN A 743 22.76 -34.52 12.59
C ASN A 743 22.83 -34.07 11.13
N PHE A 744 23.89 -33.38 10.73
CA PHE A 744 24.04 -32.88 9.35
C PHE A 744 24.45 -33.99 8.36
N THR A 745 23.68 -35.08 8.33
CA THR A 745 23.86 -36.21 7.40
C THR A 745 22.56 -36.54 6.66
N VAL A 746 22.69 -37.25 5.54
CA VAL A 746 21.56 -37.79 4.77
C VAL A 746 21.82 -39.24 4.41
N THR A 747 20.81 -40.08 4.58
CA THR A 747 20.82 -41.47 4.13
C THR A 747 20.33 -41.56 2.69
N VAL A 748 21.17 -42.07 1.80
CA VAL A 748 20.84 -42.21 0.39
C VAL A 748 20.89 -43.68 0.00
N GLU A 749 19.78 -44.19 -0.51
CA GLU A 749 19.69 -45.54 -1.04
C GLU A 749 20.06 -45.58 -2.53
N ASN A 750 21.13 -46.30 -2.84
CA ASN A 750 21.65 -46.48 -4.20
C ASN A 750 21.75 -47.97 -4.50
N PHE A 751 20.97 -48.49 -5.46
CA PHE A 751 20.99 -49.89 -5.88
C PHE A 751 20.85 -50.91 -4.73
N GLY A 752 20.06 -50.56 -3.70
CA GLY A 752 19.83 -51.41 -2.52
C GLY A 752 20.91 -51.30 -1.42
N ALA A 753 21.93 -50.45 -1.60
CA ALA A 753 22.89 -50.10 -0.55
C ALA A 753 22.57 -48.72 0.03
N THR A 754 22.46 -48.64 1.36
CA THR A 754 22.25 -47.38 2.09
C THR A 754 23.61 -46.77 2.44
N GLU A 755 23.88 -45.57 1.92
CA GLU A 755 25.08 -44.79 2.23
C GLU A 755 24.69 -43.57 3.08
N VAL A 756 25.43 -43.30 4.16
CA VAL A 756 25.29 -42.08 4.96
C VAL A 756 26.28 -41.05 4.44
N LEU A 757 25.79 -39.87 4.05
CA LEU A 757 26.60 -38.80 3.49
C LEU A 757 26.49 -37.55 4.36
N GLU A 758 27.63 -36.90 4.62
CA GLU A 758 27.66 -35.63 5.36
C GLU A 758 27.26 -34.46 4.45
N LEU A 759 26.32 -33.63 4.90
CA LEU A 759 25.84 -32.45 4.17
C LEU A 759 26.85 -31.28 4.25
N VAL A 760 27.59 -31.21 5.36
CA VAL A 760 28.62 -30.22 5.68
C VAL A 760 29.85 -30.94 6.25
N PRO A 761 31.06 -30.33 6.26
CA PRO A 761 32.24 -30.95 6.83
C PRO A 761 32.05 -31.29 8.31
N ASN A 762 32.37 -32.54 8.71
CA ASN A 762 32.14 -33.08 10.06
C ASN A 762 30.65 -33.09 10.47
N GLY A 763 29.74 -33.23 9.50
CA GLY A 763 28.30 -33.19 9.72
C GLY A 763 27.78 -34.28 10.65
N MET A 764 28.50 -35.41 10.78
CA MET A 764 28.17 -36.47 11.75
C MET A 764 28.22 -36.00 13.21
N ASP A 765 29.11 -35.05 13.52
CA ASP A 765 29.37 -34.55 14.88
C ASP A 765 28.55 -33.29 15.21
N ILE A 766 27.78 -32.76 14.25
CA ILE A 766 26.98 -31.54 14.40
C ILE A 766 25.51 -31.96 14.56
N CYS A 767 24.98 -31.85 15.79
CA CYS A 767 23.55 -32.03 16.06
C CYS A 767 22.73 -30.84 15.55
N VAL A 768 21.53 -31.12 15.05
CA VAL A 768 20.59 -30.09 14.61
C VAL A 768 19.85 -29.53 15.82
N ASP A 769 19.96 -28.22 16.03
CA ASP A 769 19.39 -27.48 17.14
C ASP A 769 18.50 -26.32 16.66
N ASN A 770 17.92 -25.58 17.61
CA ASN A 770 17.05 -24.43 17.33
C ASN A 770 17.71 -23.31 16.52
N SER A 771 19.03 -23.14 16.63
CA SER A 771 19.81 -22.09 15.97
C SER A 771 20.25 -22.46 14.56
N ASN A 772 20.56 -23.75 14.33
CA ASN A 772 21.17 -24.22 13.08
C ASN A 772 20.19 -24.96 12.15
N ARG A 773 18.94 -25.24 12.59
CA ARG A 773 17.91 -25.89 11.75
C ARG A 773 17.65 -25.23 10.38
N PRO A 774 17.71 -23.90 10.17
CA PRO A 774 17.55 -23.33 8.84
C PRO A 774 18.73 -23.68 7.93
N GLU A 775 19.94 -23.82 8.50
CA GLU A 775 21.15 -24.19 7.79
C GLU A 775 21.12 -25.67 7.40
N PHE A 776 20.62 -26.55 8.27
CA PHE A 776 20.38 -27.97 7.96
C PHE A 776 19.43 -28.12 6.77
N VAL A 777 18.27 -27.45 6.81
CA VAL A 777 17.29 -27.52 5.72
C VAL A 777 17.87 -26.97 4.42
N SER A 778 18.60 -25.84 4.47
CA SER A 778 19.27 -25.29 3.30
C SER A 778 20.33 -26.24 2.74
N ALA A 779 21.12 -26.89 3.60
CA ALA A 779 22.15 -27.85 3.19
C ALA A 779 21.53 -29.12 2.56
N TYR A 780 20.39 -29.58 3.08
CA TYR A 780 19.64 -30.70 2.53
C TYR A 780 19.12 -30.39 1.12
N VAL A 781 18.46 -29.23 0.95
CA VAL A 781 17.95 -28.78 -0.36
C VAL A 781 19.11 -28.60 -1.36
N ASP A 782 20.22 -27.99 -0.93
CA ASP A 782 21.42 -27.82 -1.76
C ASP A 782 22.04 -29.17 -2.16
N TYR A 783 22.05 -30.15 -1.27
CA TYR A 783 22.55 -31.48 -1.59
C TYR A 783 21.70 -32.17 -2.66
N ILE A 784 20.38 -32.20 -2.51
CA ILE A 784 19.47 -32.89 -3.44
C ILE A 784 19.49 -32.26 -4.83
N PHE A 785 19.45 -30.92 -4.92
CA PHE A 785 19.32 -30.26 -6.22
C PHE A 785 20.66 -29.82 -6.83
N ASN A 786 21.71 -29.62 -6.05
CA ASN A 786 22.99 -29.12 -6.54
C ASN A 786 24.11 -30.14 -6.36
N LYS A 787 24.52 -30.49 -5.14
CA LYS A 787 25.74 -31.30 -4.91
C LYS A 787 25.65 -32.72 -5.49
N SER A 788 24.51 -33.40 -5.30
CA SER A 788 24.33 -34.80 -5.70
C SER A 788 24.28 -35.02 -7.22
N VAL A 789 24.00 -33.97 -7.98
CA VAL A 789 23.76 -34.03 -9.44
C VAL A 789 24.61 -33.04 -10.23
N ALA A 790 25.63 -32.45 -9.60
CA ALA A 790 26.38 -31.30 -10.13
C ALA A 790 26.93 -31.55 -11.55
N SER A 791 27.73 -32.61 -11.73
CA SER A 791 28.38 -32.92 -13.01
C SER A 791 27.38 -33.24 -14.14
N LEU A 792 26.31 -33.97 -13.81
CA LEU A 792 25.26 -34.35 -14.75
C LEU A 792 24.44 -33.13 -15.18
N PHE A 793 24.06 -32.30 -14.21
CA PHE A 793 23.30 -31.07 -14.48
C PHE A 793 24.13 -30.02 -15.22
N GLU A 794 25.41 -29.83 -14.90
CA GLU A 794 26.29 -28.89 -15.61
C GLU A 794 26.40 -29.24 -17.10
N SER A 795 26.48 -30.53 -17.42
CA SER A 795 26.54 -31.01 -18.80
C SER A 795 25.22 -30.77 -19.53
N PHE A 796 24.09 -31.08 -18.89
CA PHE A 796 22.74 -30.75 -19.38
C PHE A 796 22.55 -29.25 -19.59
N PHE A 797 22.94 -28.44 -18.61
CA PHE A 797 22.87 -26.97 -18.64
C PHE A 797 23.69 -26.41 -19.81
N ALA A 798 24.91 -26.89 -20.00
CA ALA A 798 25.78 -26.48 -21.11
C ALA A 798 25.15 -26.82 -22.46
N GLY A 799 24.51 -27.99 -22.60
CA GLY A 799 23.80 -28.38 -23.83
C GLY A 799 22.59 -27.51 -24.11
N PHE A 800 21.78 -27.26 -23.07
CA PHE A 800 20.59 -26.42 -23.16
C PHE A 800 20.92 -24.98 -23.58
N HIS A 801 21.87 -24.34 -22.89
CA HIS A 801 22.28 -22.96 -23.18
C HIS A 801 23.05 -22.81 -24.49
N LYS A 802 23.58 -23.90 -25.05
CA LYS A 802 24.14 -23.91 -26.41
C LYS A 802 23.12 -23.50 -27.47
N VAL A 803 21.86 -23.90 -27.28
CA VAL A 803 20.75 -23.61 -28.19
C VAL A 803 19.93 -22.42 -27.69
N CYS A 804 19.64 -22.36 -26.38
CA CYS A 804 18.72 -21.37 -25.79
C CYS A 804 19.40 -20.32 -24.88
N GLY A 805 20.71 -20.09 -24.98
CA GLY A 805 21.45 -19.15 -24.12
C GLY A 805 21.31 -17.65 -24.43
N GLY A 806 20.18 -17.22 -25.00
CA GLY A 806 19.92 -15.81 -25.31
C GLY A 806 19.46 -15.01 -24.09
N LYS A 807 19.64 -13.68 -24.10
CA LYS A 807 19.17 -12.78 -23.03
C LYS A 807 17.66 -12.85 -22.80
N VAL A 808 16.88 -13.25 -23.81
CA VAL A 808 15.42 -13.38 -23.71
C VAL A 808 15.02 -14.44 -22.71
N LEU A 809 15.78 -15.54 -22.61
CA LEU A 809 15.50 -16.60 -21.66
C LEU A 809 15.59 -16.10 -20.22
N GLU A 810 16.53 -15.19 -19.93
CA GLU A 810 16.73 -14.59 -18.61
C GLU A 810 15.55 -13.68 -18.18
N LEU A 811 14.66 -13.31 -19.10
CA LEU A 811 13.45 -12.52 -18.81
C LEU A 811 12.32 -13.35 -18.19
N PHE A 812 12.38 -14.68 -18.31
CA PHE A 812 11.36 -15.59 -17.78
C PHE A 812 11.53 -15.84 -16.28
N GLN A 813 10.41 -16.10 -15.61
CA GLN A 813 10.37 -16.77 -14.32
C GLN A 813 10.37 -18.29 -14.50
N PRO A 814 10.82 -19.06 -13.48
CA PRO A 814 10.85 -20.52 -13.57
C PRO A 814 9.51 -21.15 -13.96
N ASN A 815 8.41 -20.71 -13.36
CA ASN A 815 7.07 -21.24 -13.64
C ASN A 815 6.59 -20.85 -15.04
N GLU A 816 6.97 -19.66 -15.53
CA GLU A 816 6.66 -19.23 -16.90
C GLU A 816 7.44 -20.06 -17.92
N LEU A 817 8.72 -20.31 -17.64
CA LEU A 817 9.57 -21.16 -18.49
C LEU A 817 9.03 -22.59 -18.50
N GLN A 818 8.66 -23.15 -17.35
CA GLN A 818 8.02 -24.46 -17.26
C GLN A 818 6.76 -24.49 -18.13
N ALA A 819 5.81 -23.56 -17.91
CA ALA A 819 4.56 -23.48 -18.66
C ALA A 819 4.77 -23.27 -20.18
N MET A 820 5.85 -22.62 -20.58
CA MET A 820 6.20 -22.46 -22.00
C MET A 820 6.70 -23.78 -22.60
N VAL A 821 7.47 -24.57 -21.84
CA VAL A 821 8.05 -25.85 -22.30
C VAL A 821 7.01 -26.96 -22.33
N ILE A 822 6.23 -27.11 -21.25
CA ILE A 822 5.26 -28.22 -21.07
C ILE A 822 3.84 -27.84 -21.48
N GLY A 823 3.58 -26.55 -21.72
CA GLY A 823 2.23 -26.04 -21.94
C GLY A 823 1.49 -25.73 -20.63
N ASN A 824 0.34 -25.06 -20.78
CA ASN A 824 -0.53 -24.68 -19.66
C ASN A 824 -1.85 -25.48 -19.68
N THR A 825 -2.63 -25.35 -18.60
CA THR A 825 -3.92 -26.02 -18.41
C THR A 825 -5.10 -25.05 -18.42
N ASN A 826 -4.94 -23.86 -19.02
CA ASN A 826 -6.00 -22.85 -19.08
C ASN A 826 -6.86 -23.04 -20.34
N TYR A 827 -7.81 -23.98 -20.27
CA TYR A 827 -8.58 -24.41 -21.43
C TYR A 827 -9.70 -23.42 -21.80
N ASP A 828 -9.66 -22.89 -23.02
CA ASP A 828 -10.79 -22.18 -23.65
C ASP A 828 -11.39 -23.03 -24.79
N TRP A 829 -12.28 -23.93 -24.41
CA TRP A 829 -12.89 -24.89 -25.33
C TRP A 829 -13.67 -24.23 -26.47
N LYS A 830 -14.11 -22.96 -26.34
CA LYS A 830 -14.80 -22.24 -27.41
C LYS A 830 -13.86 -21.85 -28.54
N GLU A 831 -12.60 -21.55 -28.24
CA GLU A 831 -11.60 -21.29 -29.28
C GLU A 831 -11.24 -22.56 -30.05
N LEU A 832 -11.34 -23.74 -29.43
CA LEU A 832 -11.12 -25.03 -30.10
C LEU A 832 -12.20 -25.36 -31.14
N GLU A 833 -13.42 -24.84 -30.99
CA GLU A 833 -14.51 -24.98 -31.96
C GLU A 833 -14.19 -24.38 -33.33
N LYS A 834 -13.22 -23.46 -33.39
CA LYS A 834 -12.73 -22.87 -34.65
C LYS A 834 -11.82 -23.88 -35.37
N TYR A 835 -12.42 -24.87 -36.01
CA TYR A 835 -11.72 -25.89 -36.77
C TYR A 835 -11.50 -25.49 -38.23
N LYS A 836 -10.49 -26.09 -38.87
CA LYS A 836 -10.31 -26.07 -40.33
C LYS A 836 -10.65 -27.45 -40.88
N GLY A 837 -11.26 -27.55 -42.06
CA GLY A 837 -11.59 -28.87 -42.58
C GLY A 837 -12.50 -28.87 -43.79
N GLU A 838 -12.67 -30.05 -44.37
CA GLU A 838 -13.57 -30.27 -45.51
C GLU A 838 -15.04 -30.38 -45.08
N TYR A 839 -15.30 -30.70 -43.80
CA TYR A 839 -16.64 -30.62 -43.23
C TYR A 839 -17.08 -29.16 -43.05
N TRP A 840 -18.24 -28.78 -43.61
CA TRP A 840 -18.86 -27.48 -43.34
C TRP A 840 -19.52 -27.46 -41.94
N ALA A 841 -19.57 -26.29 -41.30
CA ALA A 841 -20.07 -26.14 -39.93
C ALA A 841 -21.52 -26.63 -39.72
N GLU A 842 -22.36 -26.56 -40.76
CA GLU A 842 -23.75 -27.04 -40.75
C GLU A 842 -23.90 -28.56 -40.92
N ASN A 843 -22.83 -29.33 -41.04
CA ASN A 843 -22.92 -30.77 -41.26
C ASN A 843 -23.48 -31.48 -39.99
N PRO A 844 -24.49 -32.37 -40.12
CA PRO A 844 -25.07 -33.07 -38.97
C PRO A 844 -24.05 -33.78 -38.07
N THR A 845 -23.03 -34.41 -38.66
CA THR A 845 -21.98 -35.11 -37.90
C THR A 845 -21.12 -34.15 -37.08
N ILE A 846 -20.86 -32.93 -37.58
CA ILE A 846 -20.12 -31.90 -36.84
C ILE A 846 -20.96 -31.32 -35.70
N LYS A 847 -22.27 -31.10 -35.92
CA LYS A 847 -23.18 -30.67 -34.85
C LYS A 847 -23.25 -31.70 -33.73
N PHE A 848 -23.40 -32.98 -34.09
CA PHE A 848 -23.37 -34.08 -33.12
C PHE A 848 -22.04 -34.15 -32.39
N PHE A 849 -20.91 -33.94 -33.09
CA PHE A 849 -19.59 -33.94 -32.47
C PHE A 849 -19.47 -32.86 -31.40
N TRP A 850 -19.83 -31.61 -31.70
CA TRP A 850 -19.72 -30.51 -30.74
C TRP A 850 -20.72 -30.63 -29.60
N GLU A 851 -21.96 -31.06 -29.85
CA GLU A 851 -22.92 -31.38 -28.79
C GLU A 851 -22.36 -32.42 -27.82
N VAL A 852 -21.86 -33.54 -28.34
CA VAL A 852 -21.24 -34.61 -27.53
C VAL A 852 -20.01 -34.08 -26.79
N PHE A 853 -19.16 -33.31 -27.46
CA PHE A 853 -17.95 -32.75 -26.86
C PHE A 853 -18.27 -31.81 -25.70
N HIS A 854 -19.29 -30.96 -25.83
CA HIS A 854 -19.70 -30.05 -24.75
C HIS A 854 -20.24 -30.80 -23.53
N ASP A 855 -20.96 -31.91 -23.75
CA ASP A 855 -21.47 -32.77 -22.69
C ASP A 855 -20.37 -33.54 -21.93
N LEU A 856 -19.15 -33.66 -22.48
CA LEU A 856 -18.05 -34.34 -21.80
C LEU A 856 -17.62 -33.62 -20.51
N SER A 857 -17.24 -34.42 -19.49
CA SER A 857 -16.57 -33.93 -18.29
C SER A 857 -15.20 -33.33 -18.62
N LEU A 858 -14.65 -32.50 -17.72
CA LEU A 858 -13.33 -31.89 -17.92
C LEU A 858 -12.23 -32.96 -18.11
N GLU A 859 -12.30 -34.08 -17.39
CA GLU A 859 -11.34 -35.19 -17.53
C GLU A 859 -11.41 -35.83 -18.91
N LYS A 860 -12.61 -36.09 -19.43
CA LYS A 860 -12.79 -36.63 -20.78
C LYS A 860 -12.36 -35.64 -21.87
N LYS A 861 -12.54 -34.33 -21.65
CA LYS A 861 -12.02 -33.28 -22.55
C LYS A 861 -10.49 -33.24 -22.57
N LYS A 862 -9.84 -33.45 -21.42
CA LYS A 862 -8.37 -33.60 -21.34
C LYS A 862 -7.89 -34.85 -22.07
N LEU A 863 -8.58 -35.99 -21.91
CA LEU A 863 -8.28 -37.22 -22.64
C LEU A 863 -8.49 -37.06 -24.15
N PHE A 864 -9.49 -36.31 -24.58
CA PHE A 864 -9.66 -35.94 -25.98
C PHE A 864 -8.50 -35.09 -26.49
N LEU A 865 -8.04 -34.11 -25.70
CA LEU A 865 -6.90 -33.27 -26.07
C LEU A 865 -5.60 -34.10 -26.19
N LEU A 866 -5.40 -35.04 -25.26
CA LEU A 866 -4.31 -36.02 -25.32
C LEU A 866 -4.40 -36.89 -26.57
N PHE A 867 -5.59 -37.39 -26.88
CA PHE A 867 -5.88 -38.15 -28.10
C PHE A 867 -5.60 -37.33 -29.37
N LEU A 868 -5.98 -36.05 -29.40
CA LEU A 868 -5.83 -35.17 -30.56
C LEU A 868 -4.41 -34.67 -30.77
N THR A 869 -3.70 -34.33 -29.69
CA THR A 869 -2.46 -33.52 -29.77
C THR A 869 -1.23 -34.23 -29.23
N GLY A 870 -1.40 -35.36 -28.54
CA GLY A 870 -0.33 -36.06 -27.82
C GLY A 870 -0.02 -35.48 -26.44
N SER A 871 -0.75 -34.45 -25.99
CA SER A 871 -0.62 -33.87 -24.65
C SER A 871 -1.99 -33.44 -24.14
N ASP A 872 -2.21 -33.50 -22.82
CA ASP A 872 -3.40 -32.93 -22.18
C ASP A 872 -3.23 -31.44 -21.85
N ARG A 873 -2.09 -30.83 -22.26
CA ARG A 873 -1.76 -29.41 -22.08
C ARG A 873 -1.80 -28.66 -23.41
N ILE A 874 -2.03 -27.36 -23.33
CA ILE A 874 -2.09 -26.48 -24.50
C ILE A 874 -0.87 -25.55 -24.57
N PRO A 875 -0.51 -25.05 -25.75
CA PRO A 875 0.51 -24.02 -25.87
C PRO A 875 0.18 -22.80 -25.02
N ILE A 876 1.23 -22.15 -24.52
CA ILE A 876 1.06 -21.00 -23.62
C ILE A 876 0.29 -19.84 -24.26
N LEU A 877 0.39 -19.70 -25.59
CA LEU A 877 -0.39 -18.78 -26.44
C LEU A 877 -1.90 -19.07 -26.48
N GLY A 878 -2.35 -20.13 -25.80
CA GLY A 878 -3.75 -20.52 -25.66
C GLY A 878 -4.24 -21.45 -26.77
N MET A 879 -5.50 -21.88 -26.64
CA MET A 879 -6.16 -22.79 -27.60
C MET A 879 -6.25 -22.22 -29.01
N LYS A 880 -6.20 -20.88 -29.19
CA LYS A 880 -6.15 -20.24 -30.53
C LYS A 880 -4.98 -20.73 -31.41
N SER A 881 -3.89 -21.14 -30.77
CA SER A 881 -2.69 -21.62 -31.48
C SER A 881 -2.81 -23.09 -31.91
N LEU A 882 -3.72 -23.85 -31.30
CA LEU A 882 -4.06 -25.21 -31.70
C LEU A 882 -5.03 -25.16 -32.86
N LYS A 883 -4.51 -25.40 -34.06
CA LYS A 883 -5.32 -25.51 -35.27
C LYS A 883 -5.87 -26.92 -35.37
N LEU A 884 -7.05 -27.18 -34.81
CA LEU A 884 -7.78 -28.42 -35.01
C LEU A 884 -8.19 -28.53 -36.48
N VAL A 885 -7.83 -29.64 -37.12
CA VAL A 885 -8.28 -29.96 -38.47
C VAL A 885 -9.25 -31.15 -38.39
N ILE A 886 -10.43 -31.08 -38.99
CA ILE A 886 -11.38 -32.21 -39.03
C ILE A 886 -11.63 -32.60 -40.48
N GLN A 887 -11.37 -33.86 -40.82
CA GLN A 887 -11.60 -34.38 -42.17
C GLN A 887 -12.51 -35.61 -42.18
N PRO A 888 -13.32 -35.79 -43.24
CA PRO A 888 -14.16 -36.96 -43.40
C PRO A 888 -13.33 -38.19 -43.77
N THR A 889 -13.59 -39.31 -43.11
CA THR A 889 -12.97 -40.59 -43.44
C THR A 889 -13.95 -41.47 -44.22
N GLY A 890 -13.48 -42.11 -45.30
CA GLY A 890 -14.22 -43.18 -45.98
C GLY A 890 -14.16 -44.48 -45.18
N GLY A 891 -15.29 -45.18 -45.02
CA GLY A 891 -15.32 -46.48 -44.33
C GLY A 891 -16.67 -46.86 -43.68
N GLY A 892 -17.55 -45.89 -43.41
CA GLY A 892 -18.84 -46.15 -42.74
C GLY A 892 -18.79 -46.05 -41.21
N GLU A 893 -19.93 -46.19 -40.55
CA GLU A 893 -20.16 -45.81 -39.13
C GLU A 893 -19.50 -46.73 -38.10
N HIS A 894 -18.92 -47.84 -38.54
CA HIS A 894 -18.31 -48.83 -37.65
C HIS A 894 -16.91 -48.42 -37.19
N TYR A 895 -16.23 -47.55 -37.93
CA TYR A 895 -14.88 -47.10 -37.64
C TYR A 895 -14.85 -46.11 -36.47
N LEU A 896 -13.77 -46.16 -35.70
CA LEU A 896 -13.48 -45.20 -34.65
C LEU A 896 -12.93 -43.90 -35.26
N PRO A 897 -13.13 -42.75 -34.62
CA PRO A 897 -12.37 -41.55 -34.95
C PRO A 897 -10.87 -41.83 -34.77
N VAL A 898 -10.04 -41.31 -35.65
CA VAL A 898 -8.58 -41.45 -35.59
C VAL A 898 -7.95 -40.07 -35.51
N ALA A 899 -6.96 -39.88 -34.65
CA ALA A 899 -6.25 -38.63 -34.54
C ALA A 899 -4.80 -38.77 -35.02
N HIS A 900 -4.36 -37.83 -35.85
CA HIS A 900 -2.96 -37.67 -36.24
C HIS A 900 -2.38 -36.53 -35.40
N THR A 901 -1.79 -36.89 -34.26
CA THR A 901 -1.30 -35.96 -33.23
C THR A 901 -0.27 -34.95 -33.72
N CYS A 902 0.47 -35.30 -34.77
CA CYS A 902 1.47 -34.45 -35.41
C CYS A 902 0.85 -33.22 -36.11
N PHE A 903 -0.38 -33.37 -36.62
CA PHE A 903 -1.09 -32.33 -37.37
C PHE A 903 -2.32 -31.76 -36.64
N ASN A 904 -2.60 -32.25 -35.43
CA ASN A 904 -3.86 -32.01 -34.71
C ASN A 904 -5.08 -32.27 -35.61
N LEU A 905 -4.99 -33.34 -36.40
CA LEU A 905 -5.98 -33.72 -37.41
C LEU A 905 -6.85 -34.85 -36.87
N LEU A 906 -8.16 -34.66 -36.91
CA LEU A 906 -9.17 -35.62 -36.52
C LEU A 906 -9.88 -36.17 -37.76
N ASP A 907 -9.65 -37.45 -38.01
CA ASP A 907 -10.36 -38.26 -39.00
C ASP A 907 -11.70 -38.67 -38.38
N LEU A 908 -12.77 -38.01 -38.81
CA LEU A 908 -14.11 -38.20 -38.27
C LEU A 908 -15.00 -38.90 -39.32
N PRO A 909 -15.36 -40.18 -39.11
CA PRO A 909 -16.33 -40.88 -39.94
C PRO A 909 -17.70 -40.19 -39.92
N LYS A 910 -18.47 -40.34 -41.01
CA LYS A 910 -19.85 -39.83 -41.08
C LYS A 910 -20.77 -40.72 -40.25
N TYR A 911 -21.17 -40.27 -39.06
CA TYR A 911 -22.12 -40.98 -38.20
C TYR A 911 -23.56 -40.51 -38.43
N SER A 912 -24.51 -41.45 -38.48
CA SER A 912 -25.96 -41.17 -38.63
C SER A 912 -26.64 -40.68 -37.37
N SER A 913 -26.14 -41.03 -36.18
CA SER A 913 -26.76 -40.67 -34.90
C SER A 913 -25.76 -40.13 -33.88
N ARG A 914 -26.25 -39.27 -32.98
CA ARG A 914 -25.48 -38.70 -31.86
C ARG A 914 -24.98 -39.77 -30.90
N GLU A 915 -25.80 -40.77 -30.57
CA GLU A 915 -25.41 -41.86 -29.65
C GLU A 915 -24.27 -42.72 -30.22
N THR A 916 -24.30 -43.02 -31.52
CA THR A 916 -23.21 -43.77 -32.17
C THR A 916 -21.92 -42.98 -32.12
N LEU A 917 -21.97 -41.68 -32.43
CA LEU A 917 -20.80 -40.79 -32.33
C LEU A 917 -20.26 -40.74 -30.91
N GLN A 918 -21.12 -40.56 -29.90
CA GLN A 918 -20.74 -40.50 -28.50
C GLN A 918 -20.02 -41.77 -28.04
N ASN A 919 -20.60 -42.94 -28.31
CA ASN A 919 -20.00 -44.21 -27.92
C ASN A 919 -18.66 -44.44 -28.61
N LYS A 920 -18.55 -44.13 -29.91
CA LYS A 920 -17.32 -44.29 -30.69
C LYS A 920 -16.22 -43.30 -30.28
N LEU A 921 -16.59 -42.06 -29.99
CA LEU A 921 -15.67 -41.03 -29.51
C LEU A 921 -15.15 -41.37 -28.12
N LEU A 922 -16.03 -41.76 -27.19
CA LEU A 922 -15.64 -42.22 -25.84
C LEU A 922 -14.71 -43.43 -25.92
N GLN A 923 -15.03 -44.41 -26.77
CA GLN A 923 -14.18 -45.58 -26.97
C GLN A 923 -12.79 -45.20 -27.49
N ALA A 924 -12.69 -44.23 -28.42
CA ALA A 924 -11.41 -43.76 -28.96
C ALA A 924 -10.56 -42.98 -27.93
N ILE A 925 -11.17 -42.09 -27.14
CA ILE A 925 -10.42 -41.31 -26.14
C ILE A 925 -10.00 -42.13 -24.92
N ASP A 926 -10.75 -43.18 -24.58
CA ASP A 926 -10.45 -44.06 -23.45
C ASP A 926 -9.33 -45.07 -23.76
N HIS A 927 -9.08 -45.33 -25.05
CA HIS A 927 -8.02 -46.22 -25.53
C HIS A 927 -6.98 -45.43 -26.36
N ASN A 928 -6.47 -44.34 -25.78
CA ASN A 928 -5.59 -43.39 -26.46
C ASN A 928 -4.08 -43.76 -26.43
N GLN A 929 -3.69 -44.75 -25.63
CA GLN A 929 -2.38 -45.39 -25.74
C GLN A 929 -2.51 -46.40 -26.87
N GLY A 930 -1.89 -46.07 -28.01
CA GLY A 930 -2.12 -46.75 -29.28
C GLY A 930 -2.27 -48.27 -29.14
N PHE A 931 -3.22 -48.83 -29.90
CA PHE A 931 -3.15 -50.23 -30.25
C PHE A 931 -1.75 -50.49 -30.80
N ASN A 932 -0.91 -51.18 -30.04
CA ASN A 932 0.14 -51.99 -30.63
C ASN A 932 -0.58 -52.84 -31.68
N LEU A 933 -0.43 -52.47 -32.95
CA LEU A 933 -0.63 -53.37 -34.06
C LEU A 933 0.31 -54.54 -33.77
N ALA A 934 -0.29 -55.63 -33.28
CA ALA A 934 0.33 -56.94 -33.21
C ALA A 934 0.72 -57.40 -34.62
#